data_AF-A0A960PBI3-F1
#
_entry.id   AF-A0A960PBI3-F1
#
_cell.length_a   1.000
_cell.length_b   1.000
_cell.length_c   1.000
_cell.angle_alpha   90.00
_cell.angle_beta   90.00
_cell.angle_gamma   90.00
#
_symmetry.space_group_name_H-M   'P 1'
#
loop_
_entity.id
_entity.type
_entity.pdbx_description
1 polymer ?
#
loop_
_entity_poly.entity_id
_entity_poly.type
_entity_poly.pdbx_seq_one_letter_code
_entity_poly.pdbx_strand_id
1 'polypeptide(L)'
;GMVIRIPISELPPRPDGGYDRLIVLGASAGSDHGEAFKSLLDAHRYTRGLDFLEPGEATNATEESPEPAGAVSVQTLFETEFAHRKDDGGKPEPRSIHNPESLLRGKPENSLATTFGLAGETAADRAPSAGNAAADLALAANRALWPATLGKYFTDPFSKAGGGAPVLSVADLDFLREWFTDYVRPDGPLPTLRVGRQPYGLLPVSELARREADAQTDHLANFILDVFEQWYDLDRTPVLDPDASDTRPRPNQAAEQASDVGAIYGAVPHIHEIRLRSVDDAYRDLTDTYNLRIGVLGLLCALVPKQIVRDPNTGEVIDIVLPAPEDLDTHPWYKIFAEREADAKGASGVQGQIDALTEMRDELDEASGDEIQEIAAFRAIKYIDKFAKHFHSNDPDWPSDDSIPSGDLLGLVFRQQGRTAHAQTYLAPLGIKDHLGAERAPRLYSAGFEGEGTETDVKVLVSQGSDDEAVADLTQRLTELRDAAQTLVNGGAAPDYDFSEPLPFLHQLLRSAVATVTGGSRALPLKQGLDCLLTLVEERGAAAIPELERLLQSALGPAMYRADAWITSLATRRLADQRVKRASGLQIGGYGWLVNLEPRAGKASQGFIHTPTLDHAVSAAVLRSGWSAFGTDQGGSPLAVNLSSERVRAAKSLIEGVRSGHELGRLLGQRFERRLHDRGLDRHIDDTRAAVLAGAGKANRPPTRIVDGLLLARAFTKGVELTGAEQNVFSSVEDFLVGADDETRLRNCIDETVGDLDAVADLLFSQAVHSLLRGDAGVAAPTLAATGSGDSGLPAIDFPKTERGGRLVTLRVIATFGPGAVSSSWPAAAQSVRAAAEPRLEQWAAQILGPPAKAIFDIESAGATRRLSLHTQNFGALDAIYRADDLGADILLAEGIPDGRFVAGRPVDLEDDELSFDEFLTLARSLRGAFGRIRPLADSDFETEQAGSSSWDATDLAQRLAIARTLVPPGDPRLEQLAQHEADNPGATVELLIERLHILTVQPIPILPILANGAPSNAAGSFRARGGAAVAPEWFLQASKTRPALADLASAVQMAELVQDRALLRFALAQTPDDDRGPWAGLASPSGEGSHLCWCSLTGDPPAGPLAGFVVDSWTETIPETRIPTGIAVHFDRPSASAPNAVLLMVTPQGQSFSLDYVSRSLSDTLKLVQFRAHGPDEEHAFLGQFLPAVYLPGDLAVLERTGDNA
;
A
#
# COMPACT_ATOMS: atom_id res chain seq x y z
N GLY A 1 -4.93 1.15 7.29
CA GLY A 1 -5.90 2.24 7.03
C GLY A 1 -6.57 2.60 8.34
N MET A 2 -6.77 3.89 8.60
CA MET A 2 -7.53 4.33 9.77
C MET A 2 -9.01 4.03 9.53
N VAL A 3 -9.56 3.07 10.28
CA VAL A 3 -11.02 2.85 10.33
C VAL A 3 -11.51 3.54 11.59
N ILE A 4 -12.24 4.64 11.43
CA ILE A 4 -12.86 5.37 12.53
C ILE A 4 -14.34 4.99 12.56
N ARG A 5 -14.83 4.52 13.72
CA ARG A 5 -16.24 4.22 13.94
C ARG A 5 -16.84 5.34 14.77
N ILE A 6 -17.69 6.17 14.14
CA ILE A 6 -18.39 7.26 14.81
C ILE A 6 -19.77 6.75 15.25
N PRO A 7 -20.11 6.77 16.55
CA PRO A 7 -21.46 6.44 17.01
C PRO A 7 -22.46 7.47 16.46
N ILE A 8 -23.51 7.02 15.79
CA ILE A 8 -24.56 7.91 15.23
C ILE A 8 -25.20 8.79 16.32
N SER A 9 -25.22 8.32 17.57
CA SER A 9 -25.71 9.08 18.73
C SER A 9 -24.89 10.32 19.06
N GLU A 10 -23.65 10.42 18.58
CA GLU A 10 -22.75 11.56 18.80
C GLU A 10 -22.85 12.59 17.66
N LEU A 11 -23.60 12.29 16.59
CA LEU A 11 -23.87 13.22 15.49
C LEU A 11 -25.11 14.08 15.78
N PRO A 12 -25.19 15.30 15.23
CA PRO A 12 -26.41 16.10 15.25
C PRO A 12 -27.61 15.32 14.68
N PRO A 13 -28.85 15.65 15.09
CA PRO A 13 -30.05 14.96 14.61
C PRO A 13 -30.07 14.88 13.08
N ARG A 14 -30.32 13.67 12.59
CA ARG A 14 -30.23 13.26 11.19
C ARG A 14 -31.19 14.09 10.31
N PRO A 15 -30.70 14.85 9.31
CA PRO A 15 -31.55 15.43 8.28
C PRO A 15 -32.17 14.32 7.41
N ASP A 16 -33.41 14.47 6.98
CA ASP A 16 -34.12 13.46 6.16
C ASP A 16 -33.42 13.17 4.81
N GLY A 17 -32.56 14.07 4.32
CA GLY A 17 -31.79 13.95 3.08
C GLY A 17 -30.36 13.39 3.20
N GLY A 18 -29.87 13.08 4.42
CA GLY A 18 -28.46 12.68 4.62
C GLY A 18 -27.56 13.85 5.06
N TYR A 19 -26.26 13.75 4.82
CA TYR A 19 -25.29 14.82 5.12
C TYR A 19 -24.60 15.29 3.83
N ASP A 20 -24.70 16.56 3.48
CA ASP A 20 -24.05 17.11 2.27
C ASP A 20 -22.52 16.98 2.32
N ARG A 21 -21.95 17.05 3.54
CA ARG A 21 -20.51 16.96 3.75
C ARG A 21 -20.15 16.45 5.15
N LEU A 22 -19.17 15.56 5.22
CA LEU A 22 -18.48 15.15 6.45
C LEU A 22 -16.97 15.34 6.28
N ILE A 23 -16.36 16.14 7.13
CA ILE A 23 -14.90 16.36 7.16
C ILE A 23 -14.33 15.72 8.42
N VAL A 24 -13.33 14.87 8.25
CA VAL A 24 -12.54 14.27 9.33
C VAL A 24 -11.15 14.88 9.26
N LEU A 25 -10.67 15.41 10.37
CA LEU A 25 -9.34 16.01 10.47
C LEU A 25 -8.68 15.60 11.79
N GLY A 26 -7.37 15.35 11.72
CA GLY A 26 -6.55 15.06 12.88
C GLY A 26 -5.18 15.69 12.69
N ALA A 27 -4.74 16.47 13.67
CA ALA A 27 -3.41 17.08 13.64
C ALA A 27 -2.54 16.48 14.75
N SER A 28 -1.29 16.17 14.44
CA SER A 28 -0.28 15.80 15.44
C SER A 28 0.38 17.09 15.96
N ALA A 29 0.44 17.25 17.28
CA ALA A 29 1.19 18.34 17.92
C ALA A 29 2.62 17.89 18.21
N GLY A 30 3.62 18.62 17.74
CA GLY A 30 5.04 18.30 17.94
C GLY A 30 5.99 19.16 17.11
N SER A 31 7.26 19.28 17.55
CA SER A 31 8.32 20.04 16.87
C SER A 31 9.17 19.22 15.89
N ASP A 32 9.17 17.90 16.03
CA ASP A 32 10.17 17.01 15.38
C ASP A 32 9.64 16.38 14.07
N HIS A 33 8.51 16.84 13.54
CA HIS A 33 7.88 16.25 12.35
C HIS A 33 8.75 16.40 11.09
N GLY A 34 9.63 17.39 11.01
CA GLY A 34 10.54 17.58 9.87
C GLY A 34 11.54 16.42 9.72
N GLU A 35 12.21 16.03 10.81
CA GLU A 35 13.16 14.90 10.81
C GLU A 35 12.45 13.56 10.62
N ALA A 36 11.26 13.40 11.19
CA ALA A 36 10.44 12.20 10.97
C ALA A 36 10.00 12.07 9.50
N PHE A 37 9.60 13.19 8.87
CA PHE A 37 9.24 13.22 7.46
C PHE A 37 10.45 12.95 6.56
N LYS A 38 11.61 13.53 6.88
CA LYS A 38 12.87 13.24 6.19
C LYS A 38 13.21 11.75 6.26
N SER A 39 13.17 11.17 7.45
CA SER A 39 13.42 9.73 7.67
C SER A 39 12.42 8.86 6.90
N LEU A 40 11.17 9.30 6.75
CA LEU A 40 10.14 8.61 5.98
C LEU A 40 10.44 8.64 4.48
N LEU A 41 10.88 9.77 3.93
CA LEU A 41 11.31 9.87 2.53
C LEU A 41 12.51 8.94 2.28
N ASP A 42 13.48 8.94 3.19
CA ASP A 42 14.65 8.05 3.12
C ASP A 42 14.23 6.57 3.17
N ALA A 43 13.31 6.20 4.06
CA ALA A 43 12.78 4.84 4.12
C ALA A 43 12.02 4.43 2.85
N HIS A 44 11.23 5.33 2.27
CA HIS A 44 10.50 5.05 1.03
C HIS A 44 11.42 4.81 -0.15
N ARG A 45 12.54 5.54 -0.25
CA ARG A 45 13.58 5.30 -1.26
C ARG A 45 14.07 3.85 -1.24
N TYR A 46 14.40 3.31 -0.05
CA TYR A 46 14.95 1.96 0.09
C TYR A 46 13.91 0.83 0.14
N THR A 47 12.61 1.15 0.11
CA THR A 47 11.54 0.15 0.17
C THR A 47 10.69 0.11 -1.10
N ARG A 48 10.02 1.21 -1.43
CA ARG A 48 9.08 1.30 -2.55
C ARG A 48 9.60 2.10 -3.73
N GLY A 49 10.69 2.85 -3.56
CA GLY A 49 11.18 3.84 -4.50
C GLY A 49 10.60 5.23 -4.23
N LEU A 50 11.39 6.27 -4.48
CA LEU A 50 11.03 7.68 -4.36
C LEU A 50 11.50 8.41 -5.62
N ASP A 51 10.61 9.18 -6.24
CA ASP A 51 10.92 9.94 -7.45
C ASP A 51 10.02 11.19 -7.61
N PHE A 52 10.28 12.00 -8.65
CA PHE A 52 9.37 13.05 -9.11
C PHE A 52 8.73 12.65 -10.45
N LEU A 53 7.45 12.98 -10.62
CA LEU A 53 6.74 12.78 -11.89
C LEU A 53 6.86 14.03 -12.76
N GLU A 54 7.15 13.82 -14.04
CA GLU A 54 7.15 14.92 -15.01
C GLU A 54 5.71 15.34 -15.33
N PRO A 55 5.42 16.65 -15.49
CA PRO A 55 4.11 17.10 -15.93
C PRO A 55 3.73 16.49 -17.29
N GLY A 56 2.55 15.85 -17.36
CA GLY A 56 2.07 15.14 -18.55
C GLY A 56 2.19 13.62 -18.48
N GLU A 57 2.87 13.06 -17.48
CA GLU A 57 2.87 11.62 -17.23
C GLU A 57 1.50 11.12 -16.73
N ALA A 58 1.01 10.01 -17.29
CA ALA A 58 -0.26 9.42 -16.90
C ALA A 58 -0.21 8.89 -15.46
N THR A 59 -1.13 9.37 -14.61
CA THR A 59 -1.17 9.06 -13.17
C THR A 59 -2.19 7.97 -12.80
N ASN A 60 -3.05 7.59 -13.74
CA ASN A 60 -4.04 6.52 -13.63
C ASN A 60 -3.52 5.20 -14.23
N ALA A 61 -3.90 4.08 -13.62
CA ALA A 61 -3.73 2.76 -14.20
C ALA A 61 -5.12 2.27 -14.65
N THR A 62 -5.31 2.06 -15.94
CA THR A 62 -6.54 1.50 -16.51
C THR A 62 -6.37 -0.01 -16.70
N GLU A 63 -7.45 -0.76 -16.93
CA GLU A 63 -7.34 -2.20 -17.25
C GLU A 63 -6.54 -2.44 -18.56
N GLU A 64 -6.59 -1.49 -19.49
CA GLU A 64 -5.83 -1.52 -20.74
C GLU A 64 -4.36 -1.10 -20.58
N SER A 65 -4.05 -0.24 -19.59
CA SER A 65 -2.69 0.16 -19.19
C SER A 65 -2.49 -0.07 -17.67
N PRO A 66 -2.26 -1.33 -17.25
CA PRO A 66 -2.17 -1.71 -15.84
C PRO A 66 -0.91 -1.21 -15.14
N GLU A 67 0.05 -0.66 -15.88
CA GLU A 67 1.21 0.02 -15.33
C GLU A 67 1.00 1.54 -15.42
N PRO A 68 0.91 2.28 -14.30
CA PRO A 68 1.00 3.73 -14.35
C PRO A 68 2.35 4.08 -14.99
N ALA A 69 2.34 4.99 -15.96
CA ALA A 69 3.53 5.35 -16.72
C ALA A 69 4.68 5.70 -15.77
N GLY A 70 5.85 5.07 -15.97
CA GLY A 70 7.09 5.40 -15.27
C GLY A 70 7.47 4.54 -14.06
N ALA A 71 7.04 3.29 -13.92
CA ALA A 71 7.56 2.40 -12.88
C ALA A 71 9.12 2.42 -12.86
N VAL A 72 9.71 2.96 -11.79
CA VAL A 72 11.17 3.11 -11.69
C VAL A 72 11.79 1.72 -11.70
N SER A 73 12.61 1.44 -12.72
CA SER A 73 13.33 0.17 -12.76
C SER A 73 14.34 0.14 -11.61
N VAL A 74 14.48 -1.02 -10.97
CA VAL A 74 15.50 -1.23 -9.92
C VAL A 74 16.90 -0.89 -10.44
N GLN A 75 17.14 -1.13 -11.73
CA GLN A 75 18.40 -0.81 -12.38
C GLN A 75 18.65 0.70 -12.46
N THR A 76 17.64 1.50 -12.80
CA THR A 76 17.71 2.97 -12.80
C THR A 76 18.02 3.49 -11.40
N LEU A 77 17.39 2.93 -10.35
CA LEU A 77 17.71 3.29 -8.96
C LEU A 77 19.17 3.01 -8.59
N PHE A 78 19.72 1.86 -9.02
CA PHE A 78 21.13 1.54 -8.80
C PHE A 78 22.07 2.48 -9.58
N GLU A 79 21.77 2.75 -10.85
CA GLU A 79 22.57 3.64 -11.70
C GLU A 79 22.63 5.08 -11.13
N THR A 80 21.49 5.62 -10.66
CA THR A 80 21.44 6.92 -9.97
C THR A 80 22.25 6.93 -8.68
N GLU A 81 22.23 5.85 -7.88
CA GLU A 81 23.01 5.75 -6.64
C GLU A 81 24.54 5.72 -6.91
N PHE A 82 24.96 5.07 -7.99
CA PHE A 82 26.38 5.07 -8.40
C PHE A 82 26.82 6.40 -9.01
N ALA A 83 25.94 7.10 -9.74
CA ALA A 83 26.23 8.40 -10.33
C ALA A 83 26.43 9.50 -9.27
N HIS A 84 25.68 9.46 -8.16
CA HIS A 84 25.76 10.45 -7.09
C HIS A 84 26.98 10.31 -6.15
N ARG A 85 27.78 9.24 -6.25
CA ARG A 85 28.97 9.01 -5.40
C ARG A 85 30.17 9.93 -5.69
N LYS A 86 29.98 11.14 -6.22
CA LYS A 86 31.07 11.98 -6.74
C LYS A 86 31.25 13.39 -6.16
N ASP A 87 30.53 13.82 -5.14
CA ASP A 87 30.87 15.06 -4.43
C ASP A 87 31.19 14.83 -2.94
N ASP A 88 32.48 14.83 -2.64
CA ASP A 88 33.06 14.72 -1.31
C ASP A 88 32.97 16.06 -0.54
N GLY A 89 32.35 16.04 0.65
CA GLY A 89 32.87 16.79 1.80
C GLY A 89 32.26 18.13 2.22
N GLY A 90 31.09 18.54 1.70
CA GLY A 90 30.38 19.74 2.20
C GLY A 90 29.54 19.45 3.45
N LYS A 91 29.66 20.27 4.51
CA LYS A 91 28.69 20.23 5.62
C LYS A 91 27.29 20.63 5.09
N PRO A 92 26.21 19.97 5.53
CA PRO A 92 24.86 20.32 5.10
C PRO A 92 24.48 21.70 5.64
N GLU A 93 24.44 22.71 4.77
CA GLU A 93 23.81 23.99 5.09
C GLU A 93 22.29 23.89 4.88
N PRO A 94 21.48 24.55 5.73
CA PRO A 94 20.05 24.68 5.45
C PRO A 94 19.84 25.42 4.13
N ARG A 95 19.00 24.88 3.24
CA ARG A 95 18.60 25.53 1.98
C ARG A 95 17.68 26.69 2.31
N SER A 96 18.24 27.84 2.70
CA SER A 96 17.48 29.06 2.95
C SER A 96 17.22 29.78 1.64
N ILE A 97 15.95 30.04 1.32
CA ILE A 97 15.60 30.97 0.25
C ILE A 97 15.66 32.41 0.77
N HIS A 98 16.25 33.31 -0.01
CA HIS A 98 16.37 34.74 0.33
C HIS A 98 15.25 35.59 -0.28
N ASN A 99 14.61 35.08 -1.34
CA ASN A 99 13.42 35.69 -1.93
C ASN A 99 12.33 34.63 -2.17
N PRO A 100 11.05 35.03 -2.22
CA PRO A 100 9.95 34.07 -2.35
C PRO A 100 9.90 33.36 -3.71
N GLU A 101 10.34 34.02 -4.79
CA GLU A 101 10.38 33.44 -6.14
C GLU A 101 11.29 32.21 -6.23
N SER A 102 12.33 32.12 -5.38
CA SER A 102 13.25 30.96 -5.36
C SER A 102 12.56 29.64 -5.03
N LEU A 103 11.39 29.64 -4.38
CA LEU A 103 10.65 28.41 -4.11
C LEU A 103 10.17 27.73 -5.40
N LEU A 104 9.85 28.52 -6.43
CA LEU A 104 9.27 28.03 -7.69
C LEU A 104 10.30 27.95 -8.81
N ARG A 105 11.42 28.68 -8.69
CA ARG A 105 12.58 28.61 -9.60
C ARG A 105 13.60 27.54 -9.18
N GLY A 106 13.41 26.91 -8.03
CA GLY A 106 14.28 25.85 -7.55
C GLY A 106 14.03 24.55 -8.30
N LYS A 107 15.10 23.76 -8.47
CA LYS A 107 15.00 22.34 -8.87
C LYS A 107 14.03 21.56 -7.95
N PRO A 108 13.35 20.51 -8.43
CA PRO A 108 12.31 19.80 -7.67
C PRO A 108 12.70 19.42 -6.23
N GLU A 109 13.91 18.89 -6.04
CA GLU A 109 14.47 18.51 -4.75
C GLU A 109 14.68 19.69 -3.80
N ASN A 110 15.07 20.86 -4.34
CA ASN A 110 15.23 22.10 -3.58
C ASN A 110 13.87 22.66 -3.16
N SER A 111 12.90 22.65 -4.08
CA SER A 111 11.55 23.14 -3.85
C SER A 111 10.81 22.27 -2.82
N LEU A 112 10.98 20.95 -2.88
CA LEU A 112 10.48 20.01 -1.87
C LEU A 112 11.10 20.27 -0.49
N ALA A 113 12.44 20.30 -0.42
CA ALA A 113 13.15 20.51 0.84
C ALA A 113 12.78 21.85 1.49
N THR A 114 12.72 22.93 0.69
CA THR A 114 12.33 24.27 1.16
C THR A 114 10.86 24.29 1.60
N THR A 115 9.96 23.67 0.86
CA THR A 115 8.53 23.58 1.18
C THR A 115 8.28 22.95 2.54
N PHE A 116 8.97 21.86 2.84
CA PHE A 116 8.83 21.13 4.11
C PHE A 116 9.79 21.63 5.20
N GLY A 117 10.69 22.56 4.89
CA GLY A 117 11.68 23.12 5.81
C GLY A 117 12.71 22.11 6.27
N LEU A 118 13.11 21.20 5.37
CA LEU A 118 14.10 20.15 5.60
C LEU A 118 15.52 20.70 5.45
N ALA A 119 16.42 20.31 6.34
CA ALA A 119 17.83 20.71 6.30
C ALA A 119 18.72 19.60 5.72
N GLY A 120 19.79 20.01 5.04
CA GLY A 120 20.79 19.13 4.44
C GLY A 120 20.28 18.33 3.25
N GLU A 121 21.07 17.32 2.84
CA GLU A 121 20.70 16.36 1.80
C GLU A 121 19.53 15.48 2.28
N THR A 122 18.61 15.18 1.37
CA THR A 122 17.39 14.38 1.52
C THR A 122 17.35 13.29 0.46
N ALA A 123 16.56 12.23 0.65
CA ALA A 123 16.37 11.22 -0.40
C ALA A 123 15.87 11.76 -1.76
N ALA A 124 15.22 12.93 -1.77
CA ALA A 124 14.78 13.60 -2.99
C ALA A 124 15.94 14.13 -3.84
N ASP A 125 17.07 14.48 -3.22
CA ASP A 125 18.29 14.92 -3.93
C ASP A 125 18.90 13.83 -4.80
N ARG A 126 18.53 12.59 -4.53
CA ARG A 126 19.00 11.40 -5.23
C ARG A 126 17.91 10.74 -6.07
N ALA A 127 16.75 11.37 -6.20
CA ALA A 127 15.67 10.87 -7.04
C ALA A 127 16.12 10.83 -8.52
N PRO A 128 15.73 9.83 -9.32
CA PRO A 128 16.04 9.79 -10.75
C PRO A 128 15.71 11.09 -11.50
N SER A 129 14.55 11.69 -11.22
CA SER A 129 14.09 12.95 -11.81
C SER A 129 14.52 14.19 -11.01
N ALA A 130 15.51 14.09 -10.12
CA ALA A 130 16.09 15.25 -9.45
C ALA A 130 16.76 16.17 -10.47
N GLY A 131 16.55 17.47 -10.32
CA GLY A 131 17.07 18.48 -11.24
C GLY A 131 16.31 18.64 -12.56
N ASN A 132 15.12 18.04 -12.71
CA ASN A 132 14.23 18.31 -13.84
C ASN A 132 13.93 19.82 -13.98
N ALA A 133 13.98 20.34 -15.21
CA ALA A 133 13.75 21.73 -15.58
C ALA A 133 12.27 22.12 -15.77
N ALA A 134 11.30 21.25 -15.51
CA ALA A 134 9.87 21.49 -15.78
C ALA A 134 9.33 22.80 -15.20
N ALA A 135 9.77 23.18 -13.99
CA ALA A 135 9.37 24.44 -13.37
C ALA A 135 9.94 25.67 -14.08
N ASP A 136 11.18 25.58 -14.57
CA ASP A 136 11.86 26.63 -15.35
C ASP A 136 11.22 26.76 -16.75
N LEU A 137 10.83 25.64 -17.36
CA LEU A 137 10.13 25.62 -18.64
C LEU A 137 8.73 26.26 -18.55
N ALA A 138 7.98 25.97 -17.48
CA ALA A 138 6.69 26.63 -17.24
C ALA A 138 6.83 28.15 -17.03
N LEU A 139 7.87 28.58 -16.30
CA LEU A 139 8.23 29.99 -16.14
C LEU A 139 8.57 30.63 -17.50
N ALA A 140 9.39 29.95 -18.31
CA ALA A 140 9.82 30.42 -19.62
C ALA A 140 8.64 30.60 -20.57
N ALA A 141 7.73 29.64 -20.61
CA ALA A 141 6.51 29.70 -21.41
C ALA A 141 5.63 30.89 -21.00
N ASN A 142 5.37 31.08 -19.69
CA ASN A 142 4.61 32.23 -19.21
C ASN A 142 5.27 33.58 -19.57
N ARG A 143 6.60 33.67 -19.49
CA ARG A 143 7.35 34.88 -19.87
C ARG A 143 7.29 35.17 -21.37
N ALA A 144 7.36 34.13 -22.20
CA ALA A 144 7.32 34.25 -23.65
C ALA A 144 5.91 34.61 -24.15
N LEU A 145 4.87 34.06 -23.52
CA LEU A 145 3.48 34.19 -23.97
C LEU A 145 2.69 35.33 -23.27
N TRP A 146 3.15 35.84 -22.13
CA TRP A 146 2.49 36.96 -21.44
C TRP A 146 2.18 38.13 -22.38
N PRO A 147 3.11 38.62 -23.22
CA PRO A 147 2.82 39.80 -24.03
C PRO A 147 1.76 39.57 -25.11
N ALA A 148 1.59 38.35 -25.61
CA ALA A 148 0.57 38.02 -26.61
C ALA A 148 -0.78 37.58 -26.02
N THR A 149 -0.84 37.36 -24.71
CA THR A 149 -2.04 36.94 -23.98
C THR A 149 -2.55 38.13 -23.15
N LEU A 150 -2.59 37.98 -21.82
CA LEU A 150 -3.08 39.00 -20.89
C LEU A 150 -2.34 40.33 -21.01
N GLY A 151 -1.03 40.30 -21.33
CA GLY A 151 -0.23 41.51 -21.50
C GLY A 151 -0.77 42.41 -22.62
N LYS A 152 -1.13 41.83 -23.76
CA LYS A 152 -1.77 42.58 -24.85
C LYS A 152 -3.15 43.06 -24.42
N TYR A 153 -3.98 42.18 -23.86
CA TYR A 153 -5.33 42.56 -23.41
C TYR A 153 -5.33 43.82 -22.53
N PHE A 154 -4.45 43.88 -21.52
CA PHE A 154 -4.40 45.02 -20.61
C PHE A 154 -3.68 46.27 -21.18
N THR A 155 -2.99 46.16 -22.31
CA THR A 155 -2.29 47.27 -22.98
C THR A 155 -2.95 47.73 -24.27
N ASP A 156 -3.89 46.94 -24.80
CA ASP A 156 -4.61 47.20 -26.05
C ASP A 156 -5.53 48.44 -25.90
N PRO A 157 -5.67 49.29 -26.94
CA PRO A 157 -6.67 50.34 -27.00
C PRO A 157 -8.12 49.95 -26.64
N PHE A 158 -8.53 48.69 -26.73
CA PHE A 158 -9.84 48.23 -26.23
C PHE A 158 -9.99 48.30 -24.69
N SER A 159 -8.87 48.38 -23.97
CA SER A 159 -8.78 48.47 -22.51
C SER A 159 -8.40 49.88 -22.05
N LYS A 160 -8.79 50.92 -22.79
CA LYS A 160 -8.56 52.33 -22.42
C LYS A 160 -9.79 52.90 -21.71
N ALA A 161 -9.56 53.58 -20.59
CA ALA A 161 -10.57 54.46 -20.03
C ALA A 161 -10.83 55.59 -21.04
N GLY A 162 -12.05 56.13 -21.10
CA GLY A 162 -12.52 57.04 -22.15
C GLY A 162 -11.55 58.15 -22.60
N GLY A 163 -10.63 58.63 -21.75
CA GLY A 163 -9.59 59.58 -22.16
C GLY A 163 -8.44 59.04 -23.03
N GLY A 164 -8.46 57.79 -23.49
CA GLY A 164 -7.37 57.17 -24.24
C GLY A 164 -6.17 56.72 -23.37
N ALA A 165 -6.30 56.80 -22.04
CA ALA A 165 -5.34 56.30 -21.07
C ALA A 165 -5.62 54.81 -20.76
N PRO A 166 -4.59 53.95 -20.60
CA PRO A 166 -4.79 52.55 -20.25
C PRO A 166 -5.51 52.39 -18.91
N VAL A 167 -6.38 51.36 -18.79
CA VAL A 167 -7.16 51.05 -17.57
C VAL A 167 -6.29 50.77 -16.36
N LEU A 168 -5.09 50.23 -16.57
CA LEU A 168 -4.11 49.96 -15.51
C LEU A 168 -2.92 50.90 -15.62
N SER A 169 -2.40 51.32 -14.47
CA SER A 169 -1.14 52.04 -14.44
C SER A 169 0.00 51.14 -14.93
N VAL A 170 1.04 51.76 -15.47
CA VAL A 170 2.23 51.03 -15.94
C VAL A 170 2.86 50.19 -14.81
N ALA A 171 2.80 50.66 -13.57
CA ALA A 171 3.31 49.94 -12.41
C ALA A 171 2.44 48.72 -12.05
N ASP A 172 1.12 48.83 -12.17
CA ASP A 172 0.19 47.71 -11.90
C ASP A 172 0.29 46.63 -12.99
N LEU A 173 0.51 47.03 -14.24
CA LEU A 173 0.79 46.10 -15.35
C LEU A 173 2.10 45.33 -15.14
N ASP A 174 3.17 46.02 -14.73
CA ASP A 174 4.44 45.38 -14.40
C ASP A 174 4.30 44.42 -13.21
N PHE A 175 3.53 44.81 -12.17
CA PHE A 175 3.22 43.95 -11.03
C PHE A 175 2.43 42.69 -11.44
N LEU A 176 1.38 42.83 -12.27
CA LEU A 176 0.58 41.69 -12.73
C LEU A 176 1.39 40.75 -13.63
N ARG A 177 2.26 41.29 -14.49
CA ARG A 177 3.19 40.50 -15.30
C ARG A 177 4.11 39.67 -14.41
N GLU A 178 4.73 40.30 -13.42
CA GLU A 178 5.63 39.62 -12.48
C GLU A 178 4.89 38.56 -11.68
N TRP A 179 3.68 38.86 -11.22
CA TRP A 179 2.83 37.90 -10.53
C TRP A 179 2.50 36.67 -11.39
N PHE A 180 2.01 36.90 -12.62
CA PHE A 180 1.64 35.84 -13.55
C PHE A 180 2.83 34.96 -13.91
N THR A 181 3.94 35.58 -14.28
CA THR A 181 5.14 34.85 -14.69
C THR A 181 5.74 34.07 -13.52
N ASP A 182 5.85 34.67 -12.33
CA ASP A 182 6.57 34.04 -11.22
C ASP A 182 5.73 33.09 -10.36
N TYR A 183 4.42 33.30 -10.19
CA TYR A 183 3.60 32.53 -9.23
C TYR A 183 2.46 31.72 -9.83
N VAL A 184 1.92 32.11 -11.00
CA VAL A 184 0.77 31.41 -11.59
C VAL A 184 1.26 30.14 -12.29
N ARG A 185 0.82 28.97 -11.77
CA ARG A 185 1.22 27.64 -12.25
C ARG A 185 -0.02 26.75 -12.38
N PRO A 186 -0.63 26.65 -13.56
CA PRO A 186 -1.84 25.84 -13.77
C PRO A 186 -1.58 24.34 -13.66
N ASP A 187 -0.36 23.87 -13.92
CA ASP A 187 0.03 22.47 -13.70
C ASP A 187 0.22 22.12 -12.21
N GLY A 188 0.18 23.13 -11.34
CA GLY A 188 0.56 23.01 -9.94
C GLY A 188 1.88 23.73 -9.65
N PRO A 189 2.00 24.44 -8.51
CA PRO A 189 3.19 25.23 -8.20
C PRO A 189 4.38 24.41 -7.70
N LEU A 190 4.17 23.16 -7.26
CA LEU A 190 5.20 22.32 -6.66
C LEU A 190 5.27 20.97 -7.38
N PRO A 191 6.45 20.31 -7.38
CA PRO A 191 6.63 19.05 -8.09
C PRO A 191 5.76 17.94 -7.50
N THR A 192 5.24 17.07 -8.36
CA THR A 192 4.49 15.88 -7.96
C THR A 192 5.46 14.81 -7.46
N LEU A 193 5.30 14.40 -6.19
CA LEU A 193 6.14 13.39 -5.57
C LEU A 193 5.58 12.00 -5.89
N ARG A 194 6.44 11.04 -6.26
CA ARG A 194 6.07 9.63 -6.44
C ARG A 194 6.70 8.77 -5.36
N VAL A 195 5.86 7.97 -4.69
CA VAL A 195 6.30 6.94 -3.74
C VAL A 195 5.84 5.58 -4.27
N GLY A 196 6.78 4.80 -4.80
CA GLY A 196 6.49 3.58 -5.56
C GLY A 196 5.54 3.83 -6.72
N ARG A 197 4.36 3.21 -6.70
CA ARG A 197 3.34 3.35 -7.75
C ARG A 197 2.37 4.52 -7.52
N GLN A 198 2.52 5.27 -6.42
CA GLN A 198 1.53 6.25 -5.98
C GLN A 198 2.04 7.69 -6.20
N PRO A 199 1.36 8.49 -7.04
CA PRO A 199 1.59 9.92 -7.16
C PRO A 199 0.99 10.69 -5.98
N TYR A 200 1.71 11.71 -5.53
CA TYR A 200 1.33 12.68 -4.51
C TYR A 200 1.48 14.10 -5.06
N GLY A 201 0.37 14.75 -5.40
CA GLY A 201 0.35 16.16 -5.75
C GLY A 201 0.62 17.02 -4.51
N LEU A 202 1.52 18.00 -4.61
CA LEU A 202 1.82 18.92 -3.52
C LEU A 202 1.12 20.25 -3.78
N LEU A 203 0.13 20.60 -2.95
CA LEU A 203 -0.71 21.76 -3.21
C LEU A 203 -0.72 22.75 -2.04
N PRO A 204 -0.18 23.97 -2.21
CA PRO A 204 -0.40 25.08 -1.29
C PRO A 204 -1.87 25.47 -1.22
N VAL A 205 -2.41 25.53 -0.01
CA VAL A 205 -3.81 25.92 0.23
C VAL A 205 -3.91 26.91 1.39
N SER A 206 -4.92 27.76 1.34
CA SER A 206 -5.20 28.78 2.35
C SER A 206 -6.69 29.13 2.29
N GLU A 207 -7.27 29.56 3.41
CA GLU A 207 -8.63 30.12 3.47
C GLU A 207 -8.81 31.28 2.46
N LEU A 208 -9.93 31.25 1.75
CA LEU A 208 -10.37 32.30 0.83
C LEU A 208 -11.12 33.37 1.63
N ALA A 209 -10.38 34.32 2.19
CA ALA A 209 -10.93 35.43 2.95
C ALA A 209 -10.54 36.79 2.36
N ARG A 210 -11.54 37.68 2.23
CA ARG A 210 -11.36 39.08 1.86
C ARG A 210 -10.53 39.82 2.92
N ARG A 211 -9.78 40.84 2.50
CA ARG A 211 -8.87 41.59 3.37
C ARG A 211 -9.03 43.10 3.20
N GLU A 212 -8.66 43.84 4.25
CA GLU A 212 -8.38 45.27 4.13
C GLU A 212 -7.15 45.44 3.21
N ALA A 213 -7.33 46.18 2.12
CA ALA A 213 -6.41 46.14 0.99
C ALA A 213 -5.34 47.24 1.11
N ASP A 214 -4.36 47.01 1.99
CA ASP A 214 -3.26 47.95 2.22
C ASP A 214 -2.09 47.78 1.23
N ALA A 215 -1.99 46.61 0.58
CA ALA A 215 -0.94 46.27 -0.38
C ALA A 215 -1.54 45.84 -1.74
N GLN A 216 -0.78 46.03 -2.83
CA GLN A 216 -1.18 45.58 -4.19
C GLN A 216 -1.53 44.09 -4.26
N THR A 217 -0.92 43.25 -3.42
CA THR A 217 -1.22 41.81 -3.31
C THR A 217 -2.58 41.54 -2.69
N ASP A 218 -3.04 42.34 -1.72
CA ASP A 218 -4.37 42.22 -1.13
C ASP A 218 -5.44 42.77 -2.10
N HIS A 219 -5.13 43.82 -2.88
CA HIS A 219 -5.99 44.25 -4.00
C HIS A 219 -6.18 43.15 -5.05
N LEU A 220 -5.08 42.52 -5.49
CA LEU A 220 -5.14 41.41 -6.44
C LEU A 220 -5.90 40.21 -5.86
N ALA A 221 -5.68 39.87 -4.59
CA ALA A 221 -6.38 38.78 -3.92
C ALA A 221 -7.89 39.02 -3.89
N ASN A 222 -8.32 40.22 -3.48
CA ASN A 222 -9.73 40.60 -3.45
C ASN A 222 -10.33 40.59 -4.86
N PHE A 223 -9.61 41.11 -5.87
CA PHE A 223 -10.05 41.09 -7.26
C PHE A 223 -10.25 39.66 -7.79
N ILE A 224 -9.30 38.75 -7.55
CA ILE A 224 -9.42 37.34 -7.95
C ILE A 224 -10.62 36.69 -7.24
N LEU A 225 -10.83 36.99 -5.95
CA LEU A 225 -11.99 36.50 -5.19
C LEU A 225 -13.32 37.07 -5.72
N ASP A 226 -13.34 38.34 -6.14
CA ASP A 226 -14.51 38.96 -6.75
C ASP A 226 -14.90 38.28 -8.07
N VAL A 227 -13.90 38.00 -8.92
CA VAL A 227 -14.09 37.23 -10.14
C VAL A 227 -14.56 35.81 -9.82
N PHE A 228 -13.98 35.17 -8.80
CA PHE A 228 -14.30 33.81 -8.39
C PHE A 228 -15.70 33.66 -7.78
N GLU A 229 -16.16 34.59 -6.97
CA GLU A 229 -17.53 34.58 -6.43
C GLU A 229 -18.56 34.67 -7.55
N GLN A 230 -18.31 35.47 -8.59
CA GLN A 230 -19.16 35.53 -9.79
C GLN A 230 -19.16 34.23 -10.59
N TRP A 231 -18.09 33.43 -10.51
CA TRP A 231 -17.99 32.13 -11.16
C TRP A 231 -18.66 31.01 -10.36
N TYR A 232 -18.81 31.18 -9.05
CA TYR A 232 -19.33 30.16 -8.13
C TYR A 232 -20.86 30.19 -7.98
N ASP A 233 -21.50 31.36 -8.15
CA ASP A 233 -22.94 31.56 -7.91
C ASP A 233 -23.85 31.07 -9.06
N LEU A 234 -23.36 30.12 -9.86
CA LEU A 234 -24.11 29.49 -10.94
C LEU A 234 -24.60 28.14 -10.43
N ASP A 235 -25.91 28.03 -10.15
CA ASP A 235 -26.67 26.85 -9.68
C ASP A 235 -26.54 25.56 -10.55
N ARG A 236 -25.55 25.47 -11.44
CA ARG A 236 -25.39 24.42 -12.46
C ARG A 236 -23.98 23.85 -12.58
N THR A 237 -23.14 24.00 -11.55
CA THR A 237 -21.86 23.28 -11.51
C THR A 237 -22.14 21.77 -11.57
N PRO A 238 -21.52 21.01 -12.51
CA PRO A 238 -21.64 19.56 -12.50
C PRO A 238 -21.16 19.04 -11.14
N VAL A 239 -22.08 18.47 -10.36
CA VAL A 239 -21.72 17.73 -9.16
C VAL A 239 -21.08 16.45 -9.66
N LEU A 240 -19.84 16.17 -9.23
CA LEU A 240 -19.21 14.86 -9.40
C LEU A 240 -20.14 13.82 -8.74
N ASP A 241 -21.02 13.22 -9.54
CA ASP A 241 -21.87 12.11 -9.13
C ASP A 241 -20.99 10.86 -9.07
N PRO A 242 -20.65 10.35 -7.87
CA PRO A 242 -19.83 9.16 -7.75
C PRO A 242 -20.52 7.91 -8.31
N ASP A 243 -21.83 7.96 -8.59
CA ASP A 243 -22.62 6.83 -9.10
C ASP A 243 -23.03 6.99 -10.59
N ALA A 244 -22.64 8.07 -11.28
CA ALA A 244 -22.94 8.34 -12.70
C ALA A 244 -24.37 7.91 -13.14
N SER A 245 -25.39 8.33 -12.39
CA SER A 245 -26.76 7.79 -12.50
C SER A 245 -27.87 8.83 -12.67
N ASP A 246 -27.65 9.84 -13.51
CA ASP A 246 -28.75 10.71 -13.97
C ASP A 246 -29.68 10.04 -15.02
N THR A 247 -29.56 8.72 -15.23
CA THR A 247 -30.59 7.93 -15.91
C THR A 247 -30.88 6.61 -15.21
N ARG A 248 -32.17 6.25 -15.11
CA ARG A 248 -32.59 4.92 -14.68
C ARG A 248 -31.90 3.86 -15.56
N PRO A 249 -31.18 2.88 -14.98
CA PRO A 249 -30.35 1.98 -15.75
C PRO A 249 -31.22 1.11 -16.67
N ARG A 250 -30.91 1.14 -17.96
CA ARG A 250 -31.26 0.04 -18.87
C ARG A 250 -30.16 -1.02 -18.78
N PRO A 251 -30.47 -2.32 -18.98
CA PRO A 251 -29.64 -3.42 -18.49
C PRO A 251 -28.25 -3.63 -19.14
N ASN A 252 -27.79 -2.77 -20.06
CA ASN A 252 -26.65 -3.07 -20.95
C ASN A 252 -25.50 -2.05 -20.96
N GLN A 253 -25.42 -1.09 -20.02
CA GLN A 253 -24.41 0.01 -20.10
C GLN A 253 -23.34 0.06 -19.01
N ALA A 254 -23.21 -0.95 -18.14
CA ALA A 254 -22.19 -0.95 -17.07
C ALA A 254 -20.74 -0.83 -17.61
N ALA A 255 -20.48 -1.23 -18.86
CA ALA A 255 -19.17 -1.10 -19.50
C ALA A 255 -18.89 0.31 -20.07
N GLU A 256 -19.92 1.04 -20.53
CA GLU A 256 -19.77 2.43 -21.00
C GLU A 256 -19.59 3.41 -19.82
N GLN A 257 -20.26 3.16 -18.69
CA GLN A 257 -20.15 4.02 -17.50
C GLN A 257 -18.78 3.97 -16.81
N ALA A 258 -18.08 2.82 -16.87
CA ALA A 258 -16.70 2.72 -16.39
C ALA A 258 -15.70 3.43 -17.31
N SER A 259 -16.00 3.49 -18.62
CA SER A 259 -15.22 4.23 -19.62
C SER A 259 -15.30 5.75 -19.37
N ASP A 260 -16.48 6.26 -19.04
CA ASP A 260 -16.69 7.70 -18.81
C ASP A 260 -15.98 8.20 -17.54
N VAL A 261 -15.99 7.42 -16.45
CA VAL A 261 -15.26 7.76 -15.21
C VAL A 261 -13.74 7.65 -15.43
N GLY A 262 -13.28 6.64 -16.19
CA GLY A 262 -11.89 6.52 -16.60
C GLY A 262 -11.41 7.69 -17.47
N ALA A 263 -12.29 8.19 -18.34
CA ALA A 263 -12.04 9.37 -19.17
C ALA A 263 -12.02 10.67 -18.36
N ILE A 264 -12.90 10.84 -17.37
CA ILE A 264 -12.92 12.01 -16.46
C ILE A 264 -11.67 12.03 -15.57
N TYR A 265 -11.25 10.89 -14.99
CA TYR A 265 -10.01 10.82 -14.21
C TYR A 265 -8.74 10.83 -15.05
N GLY A 266 -8.83 10.50 -16.34
CA GLY A 266 -7.76 10.62 -17.33
C GLY A 266 -7.74 11.95 -18.09
N ALA A 267 -8.73 12.82 -17.85
CA ALA A 267 -8.85 14.10 -18.53
C ALA A 267 -7.65 14.99 -18.16
N VAL A 268 -6.89 15.39 -19.16
CA VAL A 268 -5.84 16.37 -19.00
C VAL A 268 -6.52 17.74 -18.91
N PRO A 269 -6.33 18.54 -17.84
CA PRO A 269 -6.98 19.86 -17.69
C PRO A 269 -6.28 20.91 -18.57
N HIS A 270 -6.03 20.55 -19.82
CA HIS A 270 -5.35 21.34 -20.84
C HIS A 270 -6.26 21.44 -22.06
N ILE A 271 -6.06 22.51 -22.82
CA ILE A 271 -6.90 22.84 -23.97
C ILE A 271 -6.63 21.82 -25.08
N HIS A 272 -7.61 21.00 -25.42
CA HIS A 272 -7.48 20.03 -26.50
C HIS A 272 -7.85 20.61 -27.88
N GLU A 273 -8.71 21.63 -27.91
CA GLU A 273 -9.17 22.27 -29.15
C GLU A 273 -9.08 23.80 -28.99
N ILE A 274 -8.49 24.48 -29.99
CA ILE A 274 -8.42 25.95 -30.05
C ILE A 274 -9.12 26.37 -31.33
N ARG A 275 -10.07 27.30 -31.21
CA ARG A 275 -10.76 27.92 -32.35
C ARG A 275 -10.49 29.41 -32.35
N LEU A 276 -10.12 29.93 -33.52
CA LEU A 276 -9.95 31.37 -33.72
C LEU A 276 -11.21 31.94 -34.34
N ARG A 277 -11.63 33.10 -33.83
CA ARG A 277 -12.74 33.86 -34.40
C ARG A 277 -12.24 35.24 -34.83
N SER A 278 -12.58 35.64 -36.05
CA SER A 278 -12.33 37.00 -36.51
C SER A 278 -13.30 37.97 -35.82
N VAL A 279 -12.77 39.09 -35.36
CA VAL A 279 -13.54 40.15 -34.70
C VAL A 279 -13.50 41.39 -35.61
N ASP A 280 -14.66 41.76 -36.15
CA ASP A 280 -14.81 42.91 -37.05
C ASP A 280 -14.93 44.24 -36.26
N ASP A 281 -14.64 45.38 -36.89
CA ASP A 281 -14.65 46.71 -36.24
C ASP A 281 -16.03 47.06 -35.61
N ALA A 282 -17.12 46.44 -36.05
CA ALA A 282 -18.47 46.58 -35.46
C ALA A 282 -18.60 46.00 -34.03
N TYR A 283 -17.70 45.11 -33.62
CA TYR A 283 -17.63 44.58 -32.25
C TYR A 283 -17.12 45.62 -31.24
N ARG A 284 -16.37 46.63 -31.72
CA ARG A 284 -15.93 47.80 -30.96
C ARG A 284 -17.15 48.55 -30.41
N ASP A 285 -18.15 48.80 -31.25
CA ASP A 285 -19.39 49.50 -30.87
C ASP A 285 -20.24 48.68 -29.89
N LEU A 286 -20.23 47.35 -29.98
CA LEU A 286 -21.05 46.45 -29.16
C LEU A 286 -20.54 46.34 -27.72
N THR A 287 -19.22 46.27 -27.54
CA THR A 287 -18.55 46.15 -26.24
C THR A 287 -18.65 47.46 -25.43
N ASP A 288 -18.50 48.59 -26.12
CA ASP A 288 -18.72 49.91 -25.53
C ASP A 288 -20.19 50.11 -25.12
N THR A 289 -21.13 49.61 -25.93
CA THR A 289 -22.57 49.62 -25.64
C THR A 289 -22.94 48.73 -24.44
N TYR A 290 -22.29 47.58 -24.27
CA TYR A 290 -22.52 46.66 -23.15
C TYR A 290 -21.99 47.22 -21.83
N ASN A 291 -20.76 47.73 -21.83
CA ASN A 291 -20.15 48.38 -20.66
C ASN A 291 -20.91 49.64 -20.23
N LEU A 292 -21.45 50.39 -21.20
CA LEU A 292 -22.33 51.54 -20.96
C LEU A 292 -23.64 51.13 -20.27
N ARG A 293 -24.30 50.08 -20.76
CA ARG A 293 -25.60 49.62 -20.24
C ARG A 293 -25.48 49.11 -18.81
N ILE A 294 -24.42 48.37 -18.48
CA ILE A 294 -24.16 47.90 -17.11
C ILE A 294 -23.78 49.06 -16.19
N GLY A 295 -22.97 50.01 -16.67
CA GLY A 295 -22.60 51.20 -15.89
C GLY A 295 -23.79 52.10 -15.57
N VAL A 296 -24.70 52.31 -16.53
CA VAL A 296 -25.91 53.13 -16.35
C VAL A 296 -26.96 52.43 -15.49
N LEU A 297 -27.19 51.12 -15.66
CA LEU A 297 -28.10 50.36 -14.78
C LEU A 297 -27.59 50.32 -13.33
N GLY A 298 -26.29 50.08 -13.14
CA GLY A 298 -25.66 50.06 -11.82
C GLY A 298 -25.75 51.42 -11.12
N LEU A 299 -25.66 52.51 -11.89
CA LEU A 299 -25.81 53.89 -11.39
C LEU A 299 -27.25 54.24 -11.02
N LEU A 300 -28.23 53.84 -11.86
CA LEU A 300 -29.65 54.10 -11.62
C LEU A 300 -30.20 53.29 -10.43
N CYS A 301 -29.73 52.05 -10.26
CA CYS A 301 -30.06 51.22 -9.09
C CYS A 301 -29.43 51.74 -7.78
N ALA A 302 -28.33 52.48 -7.87
CA ALA A 302 -27.61 52.99 -6.70
C ALA A 302 -28.12 54.36 -6.19
N LEU A 303 -28.96 55.08 -6.95
CA LEU A 303 -29.22 56.50 -6.72
C LEU A 303 -30.67 56.89 -6.34
N VAL A 304 -31.64 55.95 -6.29
CA VAL A 304 -33.04 56.31 -5.99
C VAL A 304 -33.49 55.73 -4.64
N PRO A 305 -33.53 56.53 -3.57
CA PRO A 305 -34.08 56.10 -2.29
C PRO A 305 -35.62 56.18 -2.24
N LYS A 306 -36.27 55.17 -1.65
CA LYS A 306 -37.72 55.10 -1.40
C LYS A 306 -38.16 56.06 -0.29
N GLN A 307 -37.31 56.32 0.71
CA GLN A 307 -37.60 57.25 1.81
C GLN A 307 -36.31 57.73 2.51
N ILE A 308 -36.25 59.02 2.88
CA ILE A 308 -35.19 59.57 3.74
C ILE A 308 -35.73 59.63 5.18
N VAL A 309 -35.09 58.89 6.10
CA VAL A 309 -35.43 58.89 7.53
C VAL A 309 -34.58 59.96 8.21
N ARG A 310 -35.24 60.97 8.79
CA ARG A 310 -34.59 62.07 9.51
C ARG A 310 -34.80 61.95 11.01
N ASP A 311 -33.85 62.48 11.77
CA ASP A 311 -33.97 62.66 13.22
C ASP A 311 -35.13 63.64 13.49
N PRO A 312 -36.16 63.24 14.25
CA PRO A 312 -37.28 64.11 14.55
C PRO A 312 -36.90 65.39 15.32
N ASN A 313 -35.75 65.40 16.00
CA ASN A 313 -35.32 66.50 16.86
C ASN A 313 -34.26 67.39 16.21
N THR A 314 -33.41 66.87 15.32
CA THR A 314 -32.32 67.64 14.69
C THR A 314 -32.53 67.91 13.19
N GLY A 315 -33.40 67.14 12.53
CA GLY A 315 -33.61 67.22 11.08
C GLY A 315 -32.48 66.63 10.23
N GLU A 316 -31.42 66.10 10.86
CA GLU A 316 -30.34 65.39 10.17
C GLU A 316 -30.82 64.05 9.62
N VAL A 317 -30.26 63.64 8.49
CA VAL A 317 -30.56 62.35 7.86
C VAL A 317 -29.92 61.24 8.69
N ILE A 318 -30.76 60.35 9.24
CA ILE A 318 -30.31 59.19 10.00
C ILE A 318 -30.13 57.98 9.07
N ASP A 319 -31.06 57.78 8.13
CA ASP A 319 -31.06 56.58 7.29
C ASP A 319 -31.73 56.83 5.93
N ILE A 320 -31.37 56.02 4.94
CA ILE A 320 -31.86 56.10 3.56
C ILE A 320 -32.38 54.71 3.15
N VAL A 321 -33.70 54.59 3.01
CA VAL A 321 -34.37 53.32 2.67
C VAL A 321 -34.47 53.15 1.16
N LEU A 322 -33.98 52.04 0.63
CA LEU A 322 -34.04 51.69 -0.81
C LEU A 322 -35.39 51.00 -1.16
N PRO A 323 -35.89 51.10 -2.41
CA PRO A 323 -37.08 50.38 -2.85
C PRO A 323 -36.86 48.86 -2.92
N ALA A 324 -37.94 48.07 -2.88
CA ALA A 324 -37.92 46.62 -3.02
C ALA A 324 -38.20 46.20 -4.49
N PRO A 325 -37.79 45.00 -4.93
CA PRO A 325 -37.93 44.52 -6.32
C PRO A 325 -39.32 44.67 -6.93
N GLU A 326 -40.35 44.44 -6.12
CA GLU A 326 -41.76 44.46 -6.49
C GLU A 326 -42.35 45.87 -6.68
N ASP A 327 -41.64 46.92 -6.24
CA ASP A 327 -42.07 48.32 -6.40
C ASP A 327 -41.53 48.98 -7.69
N LEU A 328 -40.56 48.37 -8.37
CA LEU A 328 -39.76 49.03 -9.41
C LEU A 328 -40.53 49.27 -10.73
N ASP A 329 -41.36 48.32 -11.16
CA ASP A 329 -42.18 48.40 -12.38
C ASP A 329 -43.19 49.56 -12.36
N THR A 330 -43.54 50.03 -11.16
CA THR A 330 -44.48 51.15 -10.97
C THR A 330 -43.77 52.49 -10.81
N HIS A 331 -42.43 52.49 -10.73
CA HIS A 331 -41.65 53.71 -10.52
C HIS A 331 -41.54 54.51 -11.84
N PRO A 332 -41.90 55.81 -11.86
CA PRO A 332 -41.95 56.61 -13.10
C PRO A 332 -40.64 56.58 -13.91
N TRP A 333 -39.50 56.55 -13.20
CA TRP A 333 -38.17 56.58 -13.78
C TRP A 333 -37.79 55.27 -14.49
N TYR A 334 -38.22 54.14 -13.94
CA TYR A 334 -37.95 52.84 -14.53
C TYR A 334 -38.78 52.63 -15.79
N LYS A 335 -40.00 53.17 -15.81
CA LYS A 335 -40.85 53.15 -17.00
C LYS A 335 -40.26 53.96 -18.15
N ILE A 336 -39.79 55.19 -17.88
CA ILE A 336 -39.08 56.03 -18.87
C ILE A 336 -37.83 55.30 -19.37
N PHE A 337 -37.06 54.70 -18.47
CA PHE A 337 -35.88 53.91 -18.83
C PHE A 337 -36.23 52.72 -19.74
N ALA A 338 -37.20 51.89 -19.36
CA ALA A 338 -37.59 50.70 -20.11
C ALA A 338 -38.19 51.02 -21.48
N GLU A 339 -38.97 52.10 -21.60
CA GLU A 339 -39.52 52.58 -22.87
C GLU A 339 -38.41 53.08 -23.81
N ARG A 340 -37.46 53.88 -23.30
CA ARG A 340 -36.35 54.42 -24.11
C ARG A 340 -35.23 53.43 -24.38
N GLU A 341 -35.05 52.42 -23.52
CA GLU A 341 -34.21 51.26 -23.81
C GLU A 341 -34.76 50.45 -25.00
N ALA A 342 -36.08 50.29 -25.09
CA ALA A 342 -36.73 49.63 -26.23
C ALA A 342 -36.55 50.44 -27.53
N ASP A 343 -36.62 51.77 -27.47
CA ASP A 343 -36.34 52.65 -28.61
C ASP A 343 -34.86 52.57 -29.04
N ALA A 344 -33.92 52.58 -28.08
CA ALA A 344 -32.49 52.43 -28.34
C ALA A 344 -32.12 51.05 -28.93
N LYS A 345 -32.90 50.00 -28.59
CA LYS A 345 -32.78 48.65 -29.20
C LYS A 345 -33.27 48.61 -30.65
N GLY A 346 -34.22 49.48 -31.02
CA GLY A 346 -34.76 49.57 -32.38
C GLY A 346 -33.96 50.46 -33.34
N ALA A 347 -33.04 51.28 -32.83
CA ALA A 347 -32.28 52.24 -33.62
C ALA A 347 -31.04 51.62 -34.31
N SER A 348 -30.88 51.86 -35.61
CA SER A 348 -29.70 51.43 -36.37
C SER A 348 -28.57 52.47 -36.29
N GLY A 349 -27.51 52.15 -35.54
CA GLY A 349 -26.25 52.92 -35.49
C GLY A 349 -26.09 53.83 -34.26
N VAL A 350 -24.83 54.23 -34.00
CA VAL A 350 -24.39 54.98 -32.80
C VAL A 350 -25.17 56.29 -32.59
N GLN A 351 -25.51 57.01 -33.66
CA GLN A 351 -26.24 58.28 -33.56
C GLN A 351 -27.67 58.10 -33.04
N GLY A 352 -28.39 57.07 -33.49
CA GLY A 352 -29.77 56.83 -33.03
C GLY A 352 -29.85 56.40 -31.55
N GLN A 353 -28.77 55.81 -31.03
CA GLN A 353 -28.64 55.48 -29.61
C GLN A 353 -28.27 56.71 -28.76
N ILE A 354 -27.44 57.62 -29.29
CA ILE A 354 -27.16 58.93 -28.66
C ILE A 354 -28.45 59.77 -28.58
N ASP A 355 -29.25 59.77 -29.64
CA ASP A 355 -30.52 60.51 -29.68
C ASP A 355 -31.51 59.94 -28.64
N ALA A 356 -31.62 58.61 -28.51
CA ALA A 356 -32.43 57.96 -27.47
C ALA A 356 -31.95 58.26 -26.03
N LEU A 357 -30.64 58.34 -25.80
CA LEU A 357 -30.07 58.73 -24.51
C LEU A 357 -30.29 60.22 -24.21
N THR A 358 -30.29 61.07 -25.23
CA THR A 358 -30.57 62.51 -25.10
C THR A 358 -32.06 62.76 -24.81
N GLU A 359 -32.96 62.01 -25.45
CA GLU A 359 -34.40 62.04 -25.12
C GLU A 359 -34.66 61.52 -23.71
N MET A 360 -34.01 60.42 -23.29
CA MET A 360 -34.11 59.92 -21.92
C MET A 360 -33.65 60.97 -20.90
N ARG A 361 -32.58 61.73 -21.20
CA ARG A 361 -32.11 62.83 -20.36
C ARG A 361 -33.18 63.91 -20.17
N ASP A 362 -33.81 64.33 -21.26
CA ASP A 362 -34.79 65.41 -21.27
C ASP A 362 -36.09 65.00 -20.54
N GLU A 363 -36.52 63.75 -20.68
CA GLU A 363 -37.71 63.21 -19.98
C GLU A 363 -37.47 63.00 -18.48
N LEU A 364 -36.24 62.66 -18.08
CA LEU A 364 -35.86 62.57 -16.66
C LEU A 364 -35.82 63.95 -15.97
N ASP A 365 -35.47 65.00 -16.70
CA ASP A 365 -35.48 66.38 -16.20
C ASP A 365 -36.92 66.85 -15.94
N GLU A 366 -37.84 66.58 -16.87
CA GLU A 366 -39.26 66.94 -16.76
C GLU A 366 -40.04 66.13 -15.69
N ALA A 367 -39.61 64.91 -15.36
CA ALA A 367 -40.29 64.02 -14.41
C ALA A 367 -39.97 64.29 -12.92
N SER A 368 -39.11 65.27 -12.62
CA SER A 368 -38.65 65.56 -11.25
C SER A 368 -39.58 66.53 -10.51
N GLY A 369 -40.33 66.04 -9.52
CA GLY A 369 -41.33 66.82 -8.77
C GLY A 369 -41.12 66.92 -7.24
N ASP A 370 -40.12 66.22 -6.69
CA ASP A 370 -39.77 66.22 -5.25
C ASP A 370 -38.24 66.28 -5.07
N GLU A 371 -37.75 66.75 -3.91
CA GLU A 371 -36.32 67.04 -3.64
C GLU A 371 -35.42 65.79 -3.82
N ILE A 372 -35.98 64.60 -3.59
CA ILE A 372 -35.33 63.30 -3.83
C ILE A 372 -35.18 63.02 -5.34
N GLN A 373 -36.18 63.40 -6.13
CA GLN A 373 -36.22 63.19 -7.58
C GLN A 373 -35.30 64.18 -8.30
N GLU A 374 -35.18 65.43 -7.82
CA GLU A 374 -34.27 66.44 -8.38
C GLU A 374 -32.78 66.06 -8.21
N ILE A 375 -32.38 65.52 -7.04
CA ILE A 375 -30.98 65.13 -6.79
C ILE A 375 -30.59 63.90 -7.64
N ALA A 376 -31.52 62.97 -7.85
CA ALA A 376 -31.32 61.80 -8.70
C ALA A 376 -31.30 62.17 -10.20
N ALA A 377 -32.22 63.03 -10.66
CA ALA A 377 -32.22 63.65 -12.00
C ALA A 377 -30.88 64.27 -12.28
N PHE A 378 -30.48 65.21 -11.43
CA PHE A 378 -29.28 66.01 -11.64
C PHE A 378 -28.02 65.16 -11.79
N ARG A 379 -27.89 64.06 -11.03
CA ARG A 379 -26.74 63.15 -11.12
C ARG A 379 -26.77 62.27 -12.37
N ALA A 380 -27.94 61.73 -12.72
CA ALA A 380 -28.11 60.93 -13.93
C ALA A 380 -27.90 61.78 -15.20
N ILE A 381 -28.53 62.97 -15.26
CA ILE A 381 -28.40 63.95 -16.35
C ILE A 381 -26.95 64.39 -16.52
N LYS A 382 -26.24 64.74 -15.43
CA LYS A 382 -24.83 65.14 -15.50
C LYS A 382 -23.90 64.02 -15.99
N TYR A 383 -24.25 62.76 -15.72
CA TYR A 383 -23.50 61.60 -16.22
C TYR A 383 -23.79 61.34 -17.70
N ILE A 384 -25.06 61.39 -18.12
CA ILE A 384 -25.48 61.26 -19.51
C ILE A 384 -24.89 62.39 -20.37
N ASP A 385 -24.93 63.64 -19.91
CA ASP A 385 -24.33 64.79 -20.61
C ASP A 385 -22.81 64.67 -20.73
N LYS A 386 -22.14 64.16 -19.70
CA LYS A 386 -20.68 63.94 -19.73
C LYS A 386 -20.30 62.82 -20.72
N PHE A 387 -21.15 61.80 -20.83
CA PHE A 387 -20.99 60.70 -21.78
C PHE A 387 -21.28 61.13 -23.23
N ALA A 388 -22.40 61.83 -23.49
CA ALA A 388 -22.74 62.36 -24.81
C ALA A 388 -21.66 63.33 -25.34
N LYS A 389 -21.06 64.14 -24.47
CA LYS A 389 -19.94 65.05 -24.78
C LYS A 389 -18.62 64.34 -25.04
N HIS A 390 -18.42 63.16 -24.48
CA HIS A 390 -17.21 62.36 -24.67
C HIS A 390 -17.09 61.83 -26.11
N PHE A 391 -18.22 61.56 -26.76
CA PHE A 391 -18.31 61.20 -28.17
C PHE A 391 -18.36 62.42 -29.12
N HIS A 392 -18.69 63.61 -28.60
CA HIS A 392 -18.71 64.88 -29.34
C HIS A 392 -17.45 65.73 -29.10
N SER A 393 -16.25 65.13 -29.10
CA SER A 393 -15.03 65.86 -28.78
C SER A 393 -14.70 66.93 -29.84
N ASN A 394 -15.15 68.17 -29.62
CA ASN A 394 -14.59 69.41 -30.19
C ASN A 394 -15.03 70.71 -29.49
N ASP A 395 -15.63 70.67 -28.29
CA ASP A 395 -16.12 71.89 -27.62
C ASP A 395 -15.04 72.57 -26.71
N PRO A 396 -14.58 73.81 -26.99
CA PRO A 396 -13.45 74.43 -26.30
C PRO A 396 -13.75 75.13 -24.95
N ASP A 397 -15.01 75.28 -24.52
CA ASP A 397 -15.39 76.26 -23.49
C ASP A 397 -15.69 75.71 -22.07
N TRP A 398 -15.23 74.51 -21.70
CA TRP A 398 -15.53 73.95 -20.36
C TRP A 398 -14.50 74.29 -19.26
N PRO A 399 -14.91 74.67 -18.03
CA PRO A 399 -13.98 75.02 -16.94
C PRO A 399 -13.27 73.78 -16.37
N SER A 400 -11.95 73.89 -16.20
CA SER A 400 -11.01 72.87 -15.73
C SER A 400 -11.03 72.65 -14.21
N ASP A 401 -12.19 72.43 -13.59
CA ASP A 401 -12.25 72.23 -12.13
C ASP A 401 -12.12 70.74 -11.74
N ASP A 402 -10.91 70.39 -11.30
CA ASP A 402 -10.39 69.08 -10.89
C ASP A 402 -10.95 68.58 -9.55
N SER A 403 -12.16 68.02 -9.50
CA SER A 403 -12.63 67.42 -8.22
C SER A 403 -13.58 66.21 -8.29
N ILE A 404 -13.49 65.35 -9.32
CA ILE A 404 -13.97 63.96 -9.20
C ILE A 404 -12.97 63.04 -9.90
N PRO A 405 -12.33 62.07 -9.21
CA PRO A 405 -11.32 61.20 -9.80
C PRO A 405 -11.94 60.38 -10.93
N SER A 406 -11.54 60.67 -12.16
CA SER A 406 -12.07 60.11 -13.41
C SER A 406 -11.48 58.74 -13.75
N GLY A 407 -11.36 57.83 -12.77
CA GLY A 407 -10.68 56.55 -12.97
C GLY A 407 -11.31 55.34 -12.29
N ASP A 408 -12.45 55.47 -11.63
CA ASP A 408 -12.95 54.42 -10.74
C ASP A 408 -14.35 53.94 -11.09
N LEU A 409 -14.58 53.56 -12.35
CA LEU A 409 -15.83 52.92 -12.76
C LEU A 409 -15.98 51.55 -12.05
N LEU A 410 -14.87 50.82 -11.95
CA LEU A 410 -14.78 49.57 -11.18
C LEU A 410 -14.93 49.82 -9.68
N GLY A 411 -14.20 50.73 -9.04
CA GLY A 411 -14.38 50.97 -7.60
C GLY A 411 -15.65 51.73 -7.22
N LEU A 412 -16.40 52.29 -8.17
CA LEU A 412 -17.77 52.75 -7.96
C LEU A 412 -18.77 51.58 -8.02
N VAL A 413 -18.55 50.60 -8.91
CA VAL A 413 -19.28 49.31 -8.93
C VAL A 413 -18.96 48.47 -7.68
N PHE A 414 -17.70 48.42 -7.24
CA PHE A 414 -17.23 47.68 -6.06
C PHE A 414 -17.60 48.36 -4.74
N ARG A 415 -17.64 49.69 -4.65
CA ARG A 415 -18.20 50.38 -3.46
C ARG A 415 -19.70 50.17 -3.31
N GLN A 416 -20.37 49.69 -4.35
CA GLN A 416 -21.80 49.41 -4.37
C GLN A 416 -22.08 47.91 -4.54
N GLN A 417 -21.10 47.03 -4.31
CA GLN A 417 -21.18 45.58 -4.57
C GLN A 417 -22.28 44.86 -3.77
N GLY A 418 -22.55 45.32 -2.53
CA GLY A 418 -23.70 44.86 -1.73
C GLY A 418 -25.07 45.33 -2.28
N ARG A 419 -25.08 46.34 -3.15
CA ARG A 419 -26.26 46.88 -3.83
C ARG A 419 -26.42 46.31 -5.25
N THR A 420 -25.35 45.83 -5.89
CA THR A 420 -25.42 45.14 -7.20
C THR A 420 -25.90 43.69 -7.10
N ALA A 421 -25.68 43.00 -5.98
CA ALA A 421 -26.36 41.72 -5.70
C ALA A 421 -27.89 41.92 -5.62
N HIS A 422 -28.35 43.08 -5.12
CA HIS A 422 -29.74 43.49 -5.19
C HIS A 422 -30.15 43.84 -6.63
N ALA A 423 -29.28 44.51 -7.41
CA ALA A 423 -29.47 44.81 -8.85
C ALA A 423 -29.77 43.56 -9.70
N GLN A 424 -29.17 42.41 -9.40
CA GLN A 424 -29.46 41.15 -10.10
C GLN A 424 -30.92 40.71 -10.00
N THR A 425 -31.61 41.02 -8.89
CA THR A 425 -33.04 40.74 -8.72
C THR A 425 -33.90 41.66 -9.60
N TYR A 426 -33.40 42.85 -9.94
CA TYR A 426 -34.04 43.82 -10.85
C TYR A 426 -33.79 43.55 -12.34
N LEU A 427 -32.82 42.67 -12.67
CA LEU A 427 -32.49 42.29 -14.05
C LEU A 427 -33.40 41.18 -14.60
N ALA A 428 -34.00 40.37 -13.73
CA ALA A 428 -34.83 39.24 -14.14
C ALA A 428 -36.16 39.62 -14.85
N PRO A 429 -36.88 40.69 -14.45
CA PRO A 429 -38.11 41.13 -15.13
C PRO A 429 -37.86 41.80 -16.50
N LEU A 430 -36.64 42.29 -16.76
CA LEU A 430 -36.25 43.00 -18.00
C LEU A 430 -36.11 42.10 -19.24
N GLY A 431 -36.47 40.81 -19.16
CA GLY A 431 -36.40 39.87 -20.28
C GLY A 431 -34.99 39.53 -20.75
N ILE A 432 -33.94 40.02 -20.07
CA ILE A 432 -32.55 39.71 -20.40
C ILE A 432 -32.24 38.22 -20.17
N LYS A 433 -32.97 37.56 -19.27
CA LYS A 433 -32.92 36.10 -19.08
C LYS A 433 -33.44 35.31 -20.29
N ASP A 434 -34.44 35.81 -21.00
CA ASP A 434 -35.02 35.13 -22.18
C ASP A 434 -34.11 35.26 -23.42
N HIS A 435 -33.21 36.25 -23.45
CA HIS A 435 -32.14 36.36 -24.44
C HIS A 435 -30.94 35.46 -24.16
N LEU A 436 -30.92 34.77 -23.01
CA LEU A 436 -29.89 33.80 -22.62
C LEU A 436 -30.35 32.33 -22.72
N GLY A 437 -31.38 32.06 -23.53
CA GLY A 437 -31.64 30.74 -24.14
C GLY A 437 -31.79 29.57 -23.15
N ALA A 438 -32.94 29.47 -22.48
CA ALA A 438 -33.17 28.41 -21.50
C ALA A 438 -33.79 27.09 -22.05
N GLU A 439 -34.15 26.95 -23.33
CA GLU A 439 -34.90 25.76 -23.77
C GLU A 439 -34.41 24.98 -25.00
N ARG A 440 -33.37 25.44 -25.70
CA ARG A 440 -32.59 24.62 -26.65
C ARG A 440 -31.18 25.17 -26.66
N ALA A 441 -30.20 24.28 -26.55
CA ALA A 441 -28.76 24.57 -26.55
C ALA A 441 -28.43 25.84 -27.36
N PRO A 442 -27.86 26.90 -26.74
CA PRO A 442 -27.54 28.10 -27.47
C PRO A 442 -26.31 27.84 -28.34
N ARG A 443 -26.49 27.92 -29.66
CA ARG A 443 -25.40 28.20 -30.59
C ARG A 443 -24.88 29.61 -30.28
N LEU A 444 -23.57 29.77 -30.31
CA LEU A 444 -22.85 31.04 -30.28
C LEU A 444 -23.50 32.07 -31.22
N TYR A 445 -24.07 33.13 -30.66
CA TYR A 445 -24.49 34.30 -31.43
C TYR A 445 -23.69 35.54 -31.01
N SER A 446 -22.87 36.03 -31.92
CA SER A 446 -22.90 37.45 -32.29
C SER A 446 -22.98 37.51 -33.81
N ALA A 447 -24.16 37.83 -34.33
CA ALA A 447 -24.33 38.16 -35.73
C ALA A 447 -24.01 39.64 -35.93
N GLY A 448 -22.91 39.95 -36.62
CA GLY A 448 -22.97 40.81 -37.78
C GLY A 448 -22.84 39.90 -39.00
N PHE A 449 -23.87 39.86 -39.85
CA PHE A 449 -23.96 39.16 -41.15
C PHE A 449 -22.59 38.71 -41.70
N GLU A 450 -22.20 37.45 -41.56
CA GLU A 450 -22.23 36.44 -42.63
C GLU A 450 -22.07 35.01 -42.05
N GLY A 451 -23.16 34.23 -41.99
CA GLY A 451 -23.16 32.74 -41.95
C GLY A 451 -22.67 31.98 -40.70
N GLU A 452 -23.24 30.79 -40.47
CA GLU A 452 -22.60 29.75 -39.64
C GLU A 452 -21.30 29.29 -40.33
N GLY A 453 -20.15 29.34 -39.64
CA GLY A 453 -18.86 28.82 -40.17
C GLY A 453 -17.68 29.80 -40.22
N THR A 454 -17.62 30.85 -39.39
CA THR A 454 -16.51 31.83 -39.34
C THR A 454 -15.45 31.53 -38.26
N GLU A 455 -15.54 30.37 -37.60
CA GLU A 455 -14.52 29.88 -36.67
C GLU A 455 -13.51 29.00 -37.43
N THR A 456 -12.23 29.27 -37.24
CA THR A 456 -11.14 28.49 -37.84
C THR A 456 -10.54 27.58 -36.76
N ASP A 457 -10.64 26.26 -36.96
CA ASP A 457 -10.00 25.27 -36.10
C ASP A 457 -8.48 25.33 -36.23
N VAL A 458 -7.78 25.46 -35.09
CA VAL A 458 -6.32 25.43 -35.03
C VAL A 458 -5.86 23.98 -34.95
N LYS A 459 -5.52 23.39 -36.10
CA LYS A 459 -5.09 21.98 -36.19
C LYS A 459 -3.60 21.76 -35.88
N VAL A 460 -2.78 22.81 -35.92
CA VAL A 460 -1.33 22.75 -35.73
C VAL A 460 -0.90 23.75 -34.65
N LEU A 461 -0.54 23.23 -33.46
CA LEU A 461 -0.19 24.06 -32.31
C LEU A 461 1.28 24.51 -32.33
N VAL A 462 2.22 23.56 -32.45
CA VAL A 462 3.67 23.85 -32.34
C VAL A 462 4.42 23.63 -33.65
N SER A 463 4.22 22.49 -34.31
CA SER A 463 4.91 22.12 -35.56
C SER A 463 4.07 21.18 -36.41
N GLN A 464 4.32 21.11 -37.73
CA GLN A 464 3.59 20.23 -38.66
C GLN A 464 3.91 18.74 -38.53
N GLY A 465 5.04 18.40 -37.89
CA GLY A 465 5.52 17.03 -37.74
C GLY A 465 6.61 16.94 -36.67
N SER A 466 7.06 15.72 -36.41
CA SER A 466 8.08 15.39 -35.41
C SER A 466 9.36 14.81 -36.04
N ASP A 467 9.66 15.18 -37.28
CA ASP A 467 10.87 14.78 -38.01
C ASP A 467 11.98 15.83 -37.90
N ASP A 468 13.18 15.48 -38.33
CA ASP A 468 14.37 16.34 -38.22
C ASP A 468 14.22 17.67 -38.98
N GLU A 469 13.46 17.68 -40.09
CA GLU A 469 13.19 18.87 -40.88
C GLU A 469 12.24 19.84 -40.13
N ALA A 470 11.17 19.32 -39.53
CA ALA A 470 10.26 20.12 -38.71
C ALA A 470 10.94 20.69 -37.45
N VAL A 471 11.85 19.92 -36.84
CA VAL A 471 12.65 20.39 -35.68
C VAL A 471 13.63 21.48 -36.11
N ALA A 472 14.27 21.35 -37.28
CA ALA A 472 15.17 22.38 -37.81
C ALA A 472 14.44 23.70 -38.11
N ASP A 473 13.25 23.64 -38.71
CA ASP A 473 12.40 24.83 -38.99
C ASP A 473 11.97 25.51 -37.67
N LEU A 474 11.49 24.74 -36.69
CA LEU A 474 11.14 25.24 -35.35
C LEU A 474 12.34 25.93 -34.67
N THR A 475 13.52 25.30 -34.72
CA THR A 475 14.76 25.84 -34.13
C THR A 475 15.17 27.16 -34.79
N GLN A 476 15.10 27.22 -36.11
CA GLN A 476 15.42 28.44 -36.87
C GLN A 476 14.47 29.58 -36.49
N ARG A 477 13.15 29.34 -36.50
CA ARG A 477 12.14 30.37 -36.20
C ARG A 477 12.23 30.88 -34.76
N LEU A 478 12.45 30.01 -33.79
CA LEU A 478 12.69 30.43 -32.40
C LEU A 478 13.97 31.26 -32.25
N THR A 479 15.01 30.94 -33.02
CA THR A 479 16.25 31.74 -33.06
C THR A 479 15.99 33.14 -33.59
N GLU A 480 15.24 33.27 -34.69
CA GLU A 480 14.87 34.57 -35.27
C GLU A 480 14.07 35.44 -34.28
N LEU A 481 13.11 34.84 -33.57
CA LEU A 481 12.33 35.54 -32.54
C LEU A 481 13.18 35.95 -31.33
N ARG A 482 14.12 35.10 -30.91
CA ARG A 482 15.06 35.39 -29.81
C ARG A 482 15.98 36.56 -30.16
N ASP A 483 16.48 36.61 -31.40
CA ASP A 483 17.33 37.71 -31.87
C ASP A 483 16.56 39.03 -32.03
N ALA A 484 15.30 38.96 -32.46
CA ALA A 484 14.40 40.11 -32.46
C ALA A 484 14.15 40.63 -31.03
N ALA A 485 13.88 39.74 -30.07
CA ALA A 485 13.73 40.11 -28.67
C ALA A 485 15.02 40.71 -28.08
N GLN A 486 16.20 40.19 -28.46
CA GLN A 486 17.49 40.77 -28.06
C GLN A 486 17.69 42.19 -28.62
N THR A 487 17.22 42.45 -29.84
CA THR A 487 17.24 43.78 -30.45
C THR A 487 16.35 44.76 -29.67
N LEU A 488 15.15 44.32 -29.25
CA LEU A 488 14.27 45.08 -28.38
C LEU A 488 14.90 45.39 -27.02
N VAL A 489 15.58 44.43 -26.39
CA VAL A 489 16.31 44.64 -25.12
C VAL A 489 17.34 45.76 -25.27
N ASN A 490 18.01 45.84 -26.42
CA ASN A 490 19.00 46.87 -26.73
C ASN A 490 18.37 48.23 -27.12
N GLY A 491 17.04 48.35 -27.10
CA GLY A 491 16.31 49.58 -27.45
C GLY A 491 16.07 49.77 -28.95
N GLY A 492 16.27 48.74 -29.77
CA GLY A 492 15.91 48.74 -31.19
C GLY A 492 14.39 48.61 -31.42
N ALA A 493 13.95 48.77 -32.67
CA ALA A 493 12.56 48.55 -33.06
C ALA A 493 12.28 47.06 -33.33
N ALA A 494 11.04 46.61 -33.09
CA ALA A 494 10.59 45.27 -33.47
C ALA A 494 10.59 45.12 -35.01
N PRO A 495 10.87 43.91 -35.55
CA PRO A 495 10.60 43.59 -36.94
C PRO A 495 9.10 43.71 -37.24
N ASP A 496 8.77 44.15 -38.46
CA ASP A 496 7.40 44.08 -38.97
C ASP A 496 7.12 42.65 -39.43
N TYR A 497 6.08 42.03 -38.87
CA TYR A 497 5.71 40.64 -39.17
C TYR A 497 4.47 40.60 -40.05
N ASP A 498 4.51 39.78 -41.09
CA ASP A 498 3.31 39.42 -41.85
C ASP A 498 2.54 38.33 -41.09
N PHE A 499 1.38 38.69 -40.54
CA PHE A 499 0.50 37.78 -39.80
C PHE A 499 -0.41 36.94 -40.72
N SER A 500 -0.39 37.20 -42.03
CA SER A 500 -1.11 36.39 -43.03
C SER A 500 -0.32 35.15 -43.48
N GLU A 501 0.96 35.03 -43.09
CA GLU A 501 1.78 33.84 -43.34
C GLU A 501 1.22 32.64 -42.55
N PRO A 502 0.91 31.49 -43.20
CA PRO A 502 0.39 30.33 -42.50
C PRO A 502 1.47 29.69 -41.63
N LEU A 503 1.34 29.82 -40.30
CA LEU A 503 2.31 29.30 -39.32
C LEU A 503 1.66 28.46 -38.22
N PRO A 504 2.42 27.62 -37.49
CA PRO A 504 1.93 27.01 -36.26
C PRO A 504 1.52 28.06 -35.23
N PHE A 505 0.51 27.75 -34.43
CA PHE A 505 -0.12 28.73 -33.53
C PHE A 505 0.86 29.35 -32.50
N LEU A 506 1.76 28.55 -31.93
CA LEU A 506 2.80 29.03 -31.01
C LEU A 506 3.64 30.16 -31.63
N HIS A 507 4.04 30.01 -32.89
CA HIS A 507 4.87 30.99 -33.58
C HIS A 507 4.13 32.31 -33.82
N GLN A 508 2.84 32.24 -34.13
CA GLN A 508 2.01 33.43 -34.31
C GLN A 508 1.88 34.21 -33.00
N LEU A 509 1.65 33.52 -31.89
CA LEU A 509 1.63 34.12 -30.56
C LEU A 509 2.97 34.76 -30.22
N LEU A 510 4.09 34.07 -30.46
CA LEU A 510 5.41 34.62 -30.15
C LEU A 510 5.78 35.82 -31.05
N ARG A 511 5.40 35.81 -32.35
CA ARG A 511 5.51 36.99 -33.23
C ARG A 511 4.70 38.17 -32.69
N SER A 512 3.45 37.92 -32.29
CA SER A 512 2.60 38.92 -31.65
C SER A 512 3.22 39.44 -30.36
N ALA A 513 3.86 38.57 -29.56
CA ALA A 513 4.55 38.97 -28.33
C ALA A 513 5.73 39.91 -28.62
N VAL A 514 6.57 39.58 -29.60
CA VAL A 514 7.70 40.44 -30.01
C VAL A 514 7.19 41.78 -30.57
N ALA A 515 6.10 41.78 -31.34
CA ALA A 515 5.53 43.00 -31.93
C ALA A 515 4.90 43.95 -30.89
N THR A 516 4.42 43.42 -29.76
CA THR A 516 3.67 44.19 -28.74
C THR A 516 4.55 44.71 -27.60
N VAL A 517 5.67 44.07 -27.29
CA VAL A 517 6.52 44.50 -26.17
C VAL A 517 7.24 45.81 -26.47
N THR A 518 7.11 46.77 -25.55
CA THR A 518 7.91 48.00 -25.56
C THR A 518 9.39 47.66 -25.30
N GLY A 519 10.30 48.16 -26.15
CA GLY A 519 11.75 47.92 -26.04
C GLY A 519 12.38 48.36 -24.70
N GLY A 520 13.63 47.97 -24.48
CA GLY A 520 14.40 48.20 -23.26
C GLY A 520 14.31 47.06 -22.24
N SER A 521 14.37 47.38 -20.93
CA SER A 521 14.39 46.38 -19.85
C SER A 521 13.14 45.50 -19.80
N ARG A 522 12.01 45.97 -20.33
CA ARG A 522 10.75 45.21 -20.40
C ARG A 522 10.76 44.06 -21.41
N ALA A 523 11.67 44.07 -22.38
CA ALA A 523 11.84 42.97 -23.33
C ALA A 523 12.69 41.81 -22.76
N LEU A 524 13.35 42.01 -21.62
CA LEU A 524 14.25 41.01 -21.04
C LEU A 524 13.54 39.70 -20.65
N PRO A 525 12.35 39.71 -20.00
CA PRO A 525 11.64 38.47 -19.68
C PRO A 525 11.23 37.67 -20.92
N LEU A 526 10.75 38.34 -21.98
CA LEU A 526 10.40 37.70 -23.26
C LEU A 526 11.61 37.00 -23.86
N LYS A 527 12.76 37.68 -23.91
CA LYS A 527 14.02 37.12 -24.42
C LYS A 527 14.47 35.90 -23.60
N GLN A 528 14.41 35.98 -22.28
CA GLN A 528 14.76 34.86 -21.39
C GLN A 528 13.82 33.65 -21.57
N GLY A 529 12.54 33.89 -21.79
CA GLY A 529 11.58 32.83 -22.12
C GLY A 529 11.95 32.14 -23.43
N LEU A 530 12.20 32.93 -24.48
CA LEU A 530 12.59 32.41 -25.80
C LEU A 530 13.92 31.65 -25.78
N ASP A 531 14.93 32.11 -25.03
CA ASP A 531 16.19 31.39 -24.86
C ASP A 531 15.95 29.98 -24.30
N CYS A 532 15.14 29.87 -23.25
CA CYS A 532 14.90 28.61 -22.56
C CYS A 532 14.07 27.63 -23.41
N LEU A 533 13.06 28.13 -24.15
CA LEU A 533 12.31 27.31 -25.10
C LEU A 533 13.20 26.85 -26.28
N LEU A 534 14.13 27.68 -26.73
CA LEU A 534 15.09 27.31 -27.78
C LEU A 534 16.04 26.20 -27.28
N THR A 535 16.61 26.34 -26.08
CA THR A 535 17.46 25.31 -25.47
C THR A 535 16.72 23.98 -25.33
N LEU A 536 15.43 23.98 -24.97
CA LEU A 536 14.62 22.77 -24.91
C LEU A 536 14.58 22.03 -26.26
N VAL A 537 14.34 22.76 -27.35
CA VAL A 537 14.29 22.18 -28.70
C VAL A 537 15.67 21.67 -29.14
N GLU A 538 16.73 22.43 -28.86
CA GLU A 538 18.11 22.04 -29.18
C GLU A 538 18.55 20.78 -28.42
N GLU A 539 18.10 20.59 -27.17
CA GLU A 539 18.48 19.45 -26.33
C GLU A 539 17.63 18.19 -26.59
N ARG A 540 16.31 18.35 -26.79
CA ARG A 540 15.36 17.22 -26.88
C ARG A 540 14.89 16.90 -28.30
N GLY A 541 15.17 17.74 -29.29
CA GLY A 541 14.76 17.53 -30.69
C GLY A 541 13.26 17.30 -30.83
N ALA A 542 12.86 16.25 -31.55
CA ALA A 542 11.45 15.91 -31.78
C ALA A 542 10.64 15.67 -30.48
N ALA A 543 11.29 15.22 -29.40
CA ALA A 543 10.64 15.00 -28.12
C ALA A 543 10.25 16.31 -27.40
N ALA A 544 10.76 17.46 -27.84
CA ALA A 544 10.36 18.77 -27.31
C ALA A 544 8.94 19.18 -27.74
N ILE A 545 8.41 18.65 -28.84
CA ILE A 545 7.14 19.11 -29.43
C ILE A 545 5.94 18.87 -28.49
N PRO A 546 5.70 17.65 -27.95
CA PRO A 546 4.60 17.42 -27.01
C PRO A 546 4.74 18.26 -25.73
N GLU A 547 5.97 18.50 -25.29
CA GLU A 547 6.24 19.32 -24.11
C GLU A 547 5.94 20.81 -24.35
N LEU A 548 6.31 21.35 -25.51
CA LEU A 548 5.94 22.70 -25.95
C LEU A 548 4.43 22.87 -26.14
N GLU A 549 3.73 21.86 -26.67
CA GLU A 549 2.27 21.88 -26.79
C GLU A 549 1.61 21.97 -25.41
N ARG A 550 2.06 21.14 -24.47
CA ARG A 550 1.60 21.19 -23.08
C ARG A 550 1.90 22.53 -22.42
N LEU A 551 3.10 23.08 -22.61
CA LEU A 551 3.50 24.39 -22.07
C LEU A 551 2.65 25.54 -22.65
N LEU A 552 2.34 25.49 -23.94
CA LEU A 552 1.44 26.45 -24.59
C LEU A 552 0.04 26.37 -23.98
N GLN A 553 -0.54 25.17 -23.91
CA GLN A 553 -1.87 24.96 -23.34
C GLN A 553 -1.94 25.38 -21.86
N SER A 554 -0.89 25.05 -21.09
CA SER A 554 -0.72 25.44 -19.70
C SER A 554 -0.67 26.97 -19.56
N ALA A 555 0.12 27.68 -20.37
CA ALA A 555 0.22 29.14 -20.31
C ALA A 555 -1.07 29.86 -20.75
N LEU A 556 -1.85 29.27 -21.66
CA LEU A 556 -3.14 29.83 -22.11
C LEU A 556 -4.28 29.63 -21.10
N GLY A 557 -4.26 28.52 -20.34
CA GLY A 557 -5.32 28.16 -19.40
C GLY A 557 -5.72 29.30 -18.43
N PRO A 558 -4.79 29.92 -17.68
CA PRO A 558 -5.10 30.98 -16.71
C PRO A 558 -5.55 32.30 -17.34
N ALA A 559 -5.38 32.45 -18.64
CA ALA A 559 -5.90 33.59 -19.39
C ALA A 559 -7.36 33.38 -19.83
N MET A 560 -7.86 32.14 -19.80
CA MET A 560 -9.18 31.79 -20.34
C MET A 560 -10.14 31.23 -19.29
N TYR A 561 -9.76 30.16 -18.57
CA TYR A 561 -10.67 29.44 -17.65
C TYR A 561 -10.05 29.02 -16.31
N ARG A 562 -8.71 28.96 -16.19
CA ARG A 562 -8.01 28.47 -14.99
C ARG A 562 -7.79 29.56 -13.92
N ALA A 563 -8.83 30.21 -13.41
CA ALA A 563 -8.63 31.15 -12.27
C ALA A 563 -8.25 30.44 -10.96
N ASP A 564 -8.49 29.13 -10.84
CA ASP A 564 -7.99 28.35 -9.72
C ASP A 564 -6.46 28.47 -9.57
N ALA A 565 -5.73 28.62 -10.68
CA ALA A 565 -4.28 28.80 -10.70
C ALA A 565 -3.87 30.16 -10.10
N TRP A 566 -4.66 31.21 -10.35
CA TRP A 566 -4.48 32.53 -9.74
C TRP A 566 -4.74 32.49 -8.23
N ILE A 567 -5.78 31.79 -7.79
CA ILE A 567 -6.06 31.61 -6.36
C ILE A 567 -4.95 30.81 -5.67
N THR A 568 -4.54 29.71 -6.28
CA THR A 568 -3.45 28.86 -5.76
C THR A 568 -2.14 29.67 -5.65
N SER A 569 -1.87 30.58 -6.59
CA SER A 569 -0.68 31.44 -6.58
C SER A 569 -0.58 32.32 -5.31
N LEU A 570 -1.72 32.74 -4.74
CA LEU A 570 -1.75 33.50 -3.48
C LEU A 570 -1.25 32.64 -2.30
N ALA A 571 -1.69 31.38 -2.22
CA ALA A 571 -1.23 30.44 -1.19
C ALA A 571 0.25 30.10 -1.39
N THR A 572 0.69 29.92 -2.63
CA THR A 572 2.09 29.66 -2.99
C THR A 572 3.00 30.82 -2.59
N ARG A 573 2.62 32.07 -2.91
CA ARG A 573 3.39 33.26 -2.50
C ARG A 573 3.51 33.34 -0.99
N ARG A 574 2.41 33.08 -0.26
CA ARG A 574 2.42 33.06 1.22
C ARG A 574 3.34 31.97 1.78
N LEU A 575 3.33 30.77 1.20
CA LEU A 575 4.23 29.69 1.61
C LEU A 575 5.69 30.13 1.48
N ALA A 576 6.01 30.74 0.34
CA ALA A 576 7.34 31.23 0.07
C ALA A 576 7.75 32.36 1.03
N ASP A 577 6.87 33.34 1.28
CA ASP A 577 7.10 34.40 2.28
C ASP A 577 7.31 33.83 3.70
N GLN A 578 6.56 32.80 4.08
CA GLN A 578 6.74 32.12 5.37
C GLN A 578 8.09 31.41 5.45
N ARG A 579 8.52 30.72 4.39
CA ARG A 579 9.83 30.03 4.35
C ARG A 579 11.01 30.98 4.31
N VAL A 580 10.88 32.16 3.69
CA VAL A 580 11.88 33.24 3.79
C VAL A 580 12.01 33.73 5.23
N LYS A 581 10.88 33.97 5.93
CA LYS A 581 10.88 34.44 7.32
C LYS A 581 11.31 33.37 8.32
N ARG A 582 10.94 32.11 8.05
CA ARG A 582 11.19 30.95 8.90
C ARG A 582 11.47 29.71 8.05
N ALA A 583 12.74 29.43 7.86
CA ALA A 583 13.19 28.32 7.01
C ALA A 583 12.70 26.93 7.50
N SER A 584 12.59 26.71 8.81
CA SER A 584 12.24 25.39 9.39
C SER A 584 10.96 25.40 10.24
N GLY A 585 10.28 24.26 10.25
CA GLY A 585 9.04 24.03 11.02
C GLY A 585 7.99 23.33 10.16
N LEU A 586 7.43 22.23 10.69
CA LEU A 586 6.44 21.40 10.01
C LEU A 586 5.44 20.85 11.03
N GLN A 587 4.15 20.93 10.71
CA GLN A 587 3.09 20.23 11.41
C GLN A 587 2.43 19.26 10.43
N ILE A 588 2.18 18.03 10.88
CA ILE A 588 1.59 16.99 10.04
C ILE A 588 0.23 16.61 10.63
N GLY A 589 -0.74 16.46 9.75
CA GLY A 589 -2.07 15.96 10.06
C GLY A 589 -2.59 15.06 8.95
N GLY A 590 -3.67 14.35 9.25
CA GLY A 590 -4.48 13.64 8.28
C GLY A 590 -5.81 14.35 8.10
N TYR A 591 -6.35 14.30 6.89
CA TYR A 591 -7.70 14.75 6.59
C TYR A 591 -8.42 13.70 5.74
N GLY A 592 -9.73 13.76 5.74
CA GLY A 592 -10.61 13.07 4.81
C GLY A 592 -11.92 13.82 4.70
N TRP A 593 -12.51 13.85 3.52
CA TRP A 593 -13.86 14.35 3.33
C TRP A 593 -14.73 13.28 2.70
N LEU A 594 -16.02 13.36 2.97
CA LEU A 594 -17.08 12.66 2.26
C LEU A 594 -18.11 13.72 1.90
N VAL A 595 -18.60 13.68 0.67
CA VAL A 595 -19.64 14.58 0.16
C VAL A 595 -20.87 13.77 -0.19
N ASN A 596 -22.05 14.40 -0.18
CA ASN A 596 -23.33 13.81 -0.58
C ASN A 596 -23.58 12.44 0.08
N LEU A 597 -23.42 12.38 1.42
CA LEU A 597 -23.62 11.16 2.19
C LEU A 597 -25.10 10.82 2.28
N GLU A 598 -25.55 9.97 1.36
CA GLU A 598 -26.91 9.47 1.34
C GLU A 598 -27.06 8.10 2.02
N PRO A 599 -28.24 7.81 2.60
CA PRO A 599 -28.56 6.48 3.08
C PRO A 599 -28.75 5.50 1.92
N ARG A 600 -27.76 4.64 1.66
CA ARG A 600 -27.93 3.58 0.65
C ARG A 600 -28.91 2.50 1.12
N ALA A 601 -30.04 2.36 0.43
CA ALA A 601 -30.93 1.20 0.56
C ALA A 601 -30.40 0.01 -0.26
N GLY A 602 -29.28 -0.57 0.16
CA GLY A 602 -28.66 -1.74 -0.50
C GLY A 602 -28.31 -2.85 0.51
N LYS A 603 -28.11 -4.10 0.03
CA LYS A 603 -27.65 -5.22 0.87
C LYS A 603 -26.47 -4.72 1.70
N ALA A 604 -26.57 -4.85 3.03
CA ALA A 604 -25.50 -4.51 3.95
C ALA A 604 -24.19 -5.15 3.45
N SER A 605 -23.06 -4.47 3.67
CA SER A 605 -21.73 -5.05 3.51
C SER A 605 -21.82 -6.53 3.87
N GLN A 606 -21.40 -7.42 2.96
CA GLN A 606 -21.43 -8.87 3.16
C GLN A 606 -20.60 -9.30 4.41
N GLY A 607 -20.05 -8.35 5.17
CA GLY A 607 -19.39 -8.55 6.45
C GLY A 607 -17.92 -8.84 6.29
N PHE A 608 -17.32 -9.28 7.38
CA PHE A 608 -15.93 -9.71 7.42
C PHE A 608 -15.85 -11.22 7.70
N ILE A 609 -14.82 -11.86 7.18
CA ILE A 609 -14.49 -13.25 7.51
C ILE A 609 -13.28 -13.20 8.44
N HIS A 610 -13.44 -13.65 9.69
CA HIS A 610 -12.30 -13.88 10.58
C HIS A 610 -11.54 -15.10 10.08
N THR A 611 -10.22 -14.96 9.96
CA THR A 611 -9.36 -16.03 9.51
C THR A 611 -8.22 -16.26 10.50
N PRO A 612 -7.75 -17.51 10.66
CA PRO A 612 -6.73 -17.80 11.66
C PRO A 612 -5.38 -17.14 11.38
N THR A 613 -5.06 -16.93 10.10
CA THR A 613 -3.83 -16.27 9.65
C THR A 613 -4.13 -15.24 8.55
N LEU A 614 -3.14 -14.41 8.22
CA LEU A 614 -3.22 -13.48 7.10
C LEU A 614 -3.34 -14.21 5.76
N ASP A 615 -2.62 -15.31 5.55
CA ASP A 615 -2.74 -16.11 4.32
C ASP A 615 -4.16 -16.62 4.10
N HIS A 616 -4.81 -17.08 5.18
CA HIS A 616 -6.22 -17.46 5.12
C HIS A 616 -7.12 -16.27 4.81
N ALA A 617 -6.77 -15.06 5.25
CA ALA A 617 -7.51 -13.83 4.91
C ALA A 617 -7.42 -13.54 3.41
N VAL A 618 -6.23 -13.70 2.82
CA VAL A 618 -6.02 -13.52 1.37
C VAL A 618 -6.78 -14.57 0.59
N SER A 619 -6.69 -15.85 0.99
CA SER A 619 -7.47 -16.93 0.35
C SER A 619 -8.98 -16.68 0.44
N ALA A 620 -9.48 -16.30 1.61
CA ALA A 620 -10.89 -15.96 1.79
C ALA A 620 -11.31 -14.75 0.95
N ALA A 621 -10.45 -13.72 0.83
CA ALA A 621 -10.71 -12.56 0.00
C ALA A 621 -10.79 -12.92 -1.49
N VAL A 622 -9.88 -13.77 -1.98
CA VAL A 622 -9.86 -14.22 -3.38
C VAL A 622 -11.06 -15.09 -3.71
N LEU A 623 -11.36 -16.10 -2.88
CA LEU A 623 -12.55 -16.96 -3.07
C LEU A 623 -13.83 -16.14 -3.08
N ARG A 624 -13.94 -15.18 -2.17
CA ARG A 624 -15.09 -14.29 -2.07
C ARG A 624 -15.19 -13.30 -3.23
N SER A 625 -14.07 -12.74 -3.69
CA SER A 625 -14.04 -11.89 -4.87
C SER A 625 -14.49 -12.66 -6.12
N GLY A 626 -13.99 -13.89 -6.28
CA GLY A 626 -14.42 -14.79 -7.33
C GLY A 626 -15.91 -15.12 -7.28
N TRP A 627 -16.44 -15.40 -6.09
CA TRP A 627 -17.88 -15.59 -5.91
C TRP A 627 -18.69 -14.31 -6.21
N SER A 628 -18.21 -13.13 -5.82
CA SER A 628 -18.89 -11.87 -6.16
C SER A 628 -18.89 -11.60 -7.68
N ALA A 629 -17.80 -11.93 -8.38
CA ALA A 629 -17.66 -11.67 -9.81
C ALA A 629 -18.42 -12.66 -10.70
N PHE A 630 -18.45 -13.94 -10.33
CA PHE A 630 -18.99 -15.02 -11.16
C PHE A 630 -20.21 -15.71 -10.54
N GLY A 631 -20.55 -15.38 -9.30
CA GLY A 631 -21.57 -16.07 -8.56
C GLY A 631 -22.98 -15.54 -8.79
N THR A 632 -23.93 -16.45 -8.64
CA THR A 632 -25.35 -16.14 -8.76
C THR A 632 -26.09 -16.67 -7.53
N ASP A 633 -27.24 -16.08 -7.22
CA ASP A 633 -28.13 -16.56 -6.14
C ASP A 633 -28.75 -17.96 -6.47
N GLN A 634 -28.44 -18.54 -7.64
CA GLN A 634 -28.84 -19.88 -8.02
C GLN A 634 -27.77 -20.91 -7.58
N GLY A 635 -28.20 -22.01 -6.95
CA GLY A 635 -27.32 -23.06 -6.45
C GLY A 635 -26.52 -23.70 -7.58
N GLY A 636 -25.20 -23.45 -7.60
CA GLY A 636 -24.30 -23.85 -8.70
C GLY A 636 -23.24 -22.82 -9.06
N SER A 637 -23.18 -21.69 -8.34
CA SER A 637 -22.16 -20.65 -8.51
C SER A 637 -20.73 -21.21 -8.55
N PRO A 638 -19.93 -20.88 -9.58
CA PRO A 638 -18.49 -21.10 -9.54
C PRO A 638 -17.90 -20.43 -8.29
N LEU A 639 -16.91 -21.05 -7.65
CA LEU A 639 -16.17 -20.50 -6.51
C LEU A 639 -16.97 -20.34 -5.20
N ALA A 640 -18.22 -20.83 -5.14
CA ALA A 640 -18.94 -20.99 -3.87
C ALA A 640 -18.37 -22.18 -3.11
N VAL A 641 -17.81 -21.95 -1.92
CA VAL A 641 -17.20 -23.00 -1.10
C VAL A 641 -17.89 -23.09 0.26
N ASN A 642 -18.21 -24.30 0.73
CA ASN A 642 -18.77 -24.56 2.06
C ASN A 642 -17.79 -25.35 2.95
N LEU A 643 -17.11 -24.63 3.83
CA LEU A 643 -16.11 -25.16 4.77
C LEU A 643 -16.65 -25.35 6.19
N SER A 644 -17.90 -25.77 6.35
CA SER A 644 -18.43 -26.12 7.67
C SER A 644 -17.63 -27.25 8.33
N SER A 645 -17.54 -27.23 9.66
CA SER A 645 -16.71 -28.19 10.41
C SER A 645 -17.11 -29.65 10.24
N GLU A 646 -18.37 -29.93 9.88
CA GLU A 646 -18.84 -31.27 9.53
C GLU A 646 -18.26 -31.73 8.17
N ARG A 647 -18.40 -30.88 7.15
CA ARG A 647 -17.89 -31.13 5.79
C ARG A 647 -16.38 -31.29 5.77
N VAL A 648 -15.64 -30.41 6.46
CA VAL A 648 -14.17 -30.50 6.55
C VAL A 648 -13.73 -31.81 7.21
N ARG A 649 -14.41 -32.27 8.26
CA ARG A 649 -14.09 -33.55 8.91
C ARG A 649 -14.37 -34.75 8.00
N ALA A 650 -15.51 -34.73 7.30
CA ALA A 650 -15.86 -35.75 6.32
C ALA A 650 -14.83 -35.84 5.19
N ALA A 651 -14.52 -34.70 4.57
CA ALA A 651 -13.55 -34.59 3.50
C ALA A 651 -12.14 -35.03 3.94
N LYS A 652 -11.65 -34.55 5.10
CA LYS A 652 -10.34 -34.93 5.63
C LYS A 652 -10.21 -36.45 5.82
N SER A 653 -11.25 -37.10 6.35
CA SER A 653 -11.26 -38.55 6.53
C SER A 653 -11.20 -39.31 5.19
N LEU A 654 -11.90 -38.82 4.16
CA LEU A 654 -11.88 -39.43 2.83
C LEU A 654 -10.53 -39.24 2.14
N ILE A 655 -9.98 -38.02 2.17
CA ILE A 655 -8.67 -37.68 1.60
C ILE A 655 -7.57 -38.51 2.24
N GLU A 656 -7.54 -38.66 3.57
CA GLU A 656 -6.51 -39.46 4.24
C GLU A 656 -6.62 -40.96 3.91
N GLY A 657 -7.85 -41.45 3.69
CA GLY A 657 -8.10 -42.80 3.19
C GLY A 657 -7.50 -43.02 1.79
N VAL A 658 -7.67 -42.03 0.89
CA VAL A 658 -7.07 -42.05 -0.45
C VAL A 658 -5.54 -42.00 -0.37
N ARG A 659 -4.99 -41.14 0.49
CA ARG A 659 -3.54 -41.05 0.74
C ARG A 659 -2.94 -42.34 1.32
N SER A 660 -3.76 -43.12 2.03
CA SER A 660 -3.39 -44.45 2.54
C SER A 660 -3.52 -45.57 1.50
N GLY A 661 -3.81 -45.24 0.23
CA GLY A 661 -3.88 -46.20 -0.88
C GLY A 661 -5.28 -46.79 -1.16
N HIS A 662 -6.36 -46.24 -0.59
CA HIS A 662 -7.72 -46.69 -0.88
C HIS A 662 -8.37 -45.90 -2.02
N GLU A 663 -9.21 -46.54 -2.82
CA GLU A 663 -9.99 -45.86 -3.87
C GLU A 663 -11.12 -45.00 -3.28
N LEU A 664 -11.29 -43.76 -3.76
CA LEU A 664 -12.33 -42.83 -3.28
C LEU A 664 -13.74 -43.41 -3.44
N GLY A 665 -14.03 -44.08 -4.56
CA GLY A 665 -15.32 -44.71 -4.81
C GLY A 665 -15.69 -45.78 -3.77
N ARG A 666 -14.69 -46.54 -3.30
CA ARG A 666 -14.89 -47.51 -2.22
C ARG A 666 -15.15 -46.84 -0.87
N LEU A 667 -14.45 -45.75 -0.54
CA LEU A 667 -14.63 -45.03 0.72
C LEU A 667 -16.00 -44.34 0.80
N LEU A 668 -16.44 -43.70 -0.29
CA LEU A 668 -17.78 -43.13 -0.42
C LEU A 668 -18.86 -44.23 -0.34
N GLY A 669 -18.63 -45.36 -1.01
CA GLY A 669 -19.54 -46.51 -0.96
C GLY A 669 -19.68 -47.11 0.44
N GLN A 670 -18.59 -47.23 1.19
CA GLN A 670 -18.63 -47.67 2.59
C GLN A 670 -19.44 -46.74 3.48
N ARG A 671 -19.29 -45.41 3.31
CA ARG A 671 -20.09 -44.43 4.05
C ARG A 671 -21.57 -44.50 3.67
N PHE A 672 -21.87 -44.64 2.39
CA PHE A 672 -23.24 -44.81 1.89
C PHE A 672 -23.90 -46.08 2.47
N GLU A 673 -23.27 -47.24 2.36
CA GLU A 673 -23.82 -48.50 2.89
C GLU A 673 -23.95 -48.47 4.41
N ARG A 674 -23.02 -47.82 5.11
CA ARG A 674 -23.14 -47.58 6.55
C ARG A 674 -24.35 -46.70 6.89
N ARG A 675 -24.61 -45.63 6.13
CA ARG A 675 -25.82 -44.80 6.31
C ARG A 675 -27.10 -45.61 6.11
N LEU A 676 -27.11 -46.52 5.13
CA LEU A 676 -28.24 -47.43 4.93
C LEU A 676 -28.42 -48.34 6.15
N HIS A 677 -27.35 -48.96 6.64
CA HIS A 677 -27.38 -49.81 7.84
C HIS A 677 -27.86 -49.04 9.08
N ASP A 678 -27.26 -47.89 9.37
CA ASP A 678 -27.58 -47.07 10.55
C ASP A 678 -29.05 -46.56 10.52
N ARG A 679 -29.68 -46.52 9.33
CA ARG A 679 -31.10 -46.14 9.13
C ARG A 679 -32.05 -47.34 9.02
N GLY A 680 -31.56 -48.58 9.18
CA GLY A 680 -32.35 -49.81 9.05
C GLY A 680 -32.81 -50.12 7.63
N LEU A 681 -32.06 -49.66 6.62
CA LEU A 681 -32.33 -49.85 5.19
C LEU A 681 -31.49 -50.99 4.58
N ASP A 682 -31.06 -51.95 5.39
CA ASP A 682 -30.18 -53.07 4.98
C ASP A 682 -30.66 -53.83 3.75
N ARG A 683 -31.99 -53.97 3.62
CA ARG A 683 -32.63 -54.65 2.49
C ARG A 683 -32.25 -54.07 1.12
N HIS A 684 -31.93 -52.77 1.07
CA HIS A 684 -31.66 -52.04 -0.16
C HIS A 684 -30.16 -52.01 -0.54
N ILE A 685 -29.27 -52.57 0.30
CA ILE A 685 -27.83 -52.55 0.04
C ILE A 685 -27.49 -53.33 -1.24
N ASP A 686 -27.98 -54.57 -1.36
CA ASP A 686 -27.71 -55.42 -2.52
C ASP A 686 -28.42 -54.92 -3.78
N ASP A 687 -29.62 -54.35 -3.63
CA ASP A 687 -30.36 -53.73 -4.72
C ASP A 687 -29.62 -52.51 -5.28
N THR A 688 -29.09 -51.64 -4.40
CA THR A 688 -28.31 -50.47 -4.83
C THR A 688 -26.99 -50.88 -5.49
N ARG A 689 -26.30 -51.90 -4.98
CA ARG A 689 -25.10 -52.46 -5.62
C ARG A 689 -25.41 -53.01 -7.01
N ALA A 690 -26.51 -53.74 -7.16
CA ALA A 690 -26.95 -54.29 -8.43
C ALA A 690 -27.31 -53.18 -9.43
N ALA A 691 -28.05 -52.15 -9.00
CA ALA A 691 -28.43 -51.01 -9.83
C ALA A 691 -27.21 -50.23 -10.36
N VAL A 692 -26.24 -49.93 -9.49
CA VAL A 692 -24.99 -49.23 -9.89
C VAL A 692 -24.14 -50.11 -10.82
N LEU A 693 -24.04 -51.42 -10.57
CA LEU A 693 -23.31 -52.34 -11.45
C LEU A 693 -23.98 -52.49 -12.83
N ALA A 694 -25.31 -52.51 -12.88
CA ALA A 694 -26.08 -52.57 -14.12
C ALA A 694 -25.83 -51.31 -14.96
N GLY A 695 -25.95 -50.12 -14.36
CA GLY A 695 -25.68 -48.85 -15.02
C GLY A 695 -24.22 -48.72 -15.50
N ALA A 696 -23.27 -49.27 -14.75
CA ALA A 696 -21.86 -49.30 -15.13
C ALA A 696 -21.51 -50.33 -16.23
N GLY A 697 -22.50 -51.01 -16.82
CA GLY A 697 -22.28 -52.04 -17.85
C GLY A 697 -21.66 -53.35 -17.31
N LYS A 698 -21.73 -53.58 -16.01
CA LYS A 698 -21.11 -54.71 -15.29
C LYS A 698 -22.15 -55.62 -14.63
N ALA A 699 -23.36 -55.70 -15.18
CA ALA A 699 -24.50 -56.49 -14.66
C ALA A 699 -24.18 -57.98 -14.44
N ASN A 700 -23.20 -58.55 -15.16
CA ASN A 700 -22.78 -59.94 -15.00
C ASN A 700 -21.89 -60.20 -13.76
N ARG A 701 -21.54 -59.16 -12.98
CA ARG A 701 -20.75 -59.31 -11.75
C ARG A 701 -21.68 -59.45 -10.55
N PRO A 702 -21.41 -60.38 -9.61
CA PRO A 702 -22.23 -60.52 -8.41
C PRO A 702 -22.14 -59.24 -7.54
N PRO A 703 -23.26 -58.73 -6.97
CA PRO A 703 -23.29 -57.53 -6.13
C PRO A 703 -22.74 -57.79 -4.72
N THR A 704 -21.60 -58.49 -4.61
CA THR A 704 -20.98 -58.86 -3.32
C THR A 704 -19.89 -57.88 -2.90
N ARG A 705 -19.64 -56.82 -3.68
CA ARG A 705 -18.65 -55.77 -3.39
C ARG A 705 -19.38 -54.51 -2.96
N ILE A 706 -18.70 -53.70 -2.14
CA ILE A 706 -19.17 -52.36 -1.77
C ILE A 706 -19.51 -51.56 -3.03
N VAL A 707 -20.61 -50.83 -2.99
CA VAL A 707 -21.07 -49.97 -4.08
C VAL A 707 -19.99 -48.95 -4.48
N ASP A 708 -19.92 -48.62 -5.76
CA ASP A 708 -19.06 -47.52 -6.23
C ASP A 708 -19.72 -46.18 -5.88
N GLY A 709 -19.37 -45.64 -4.71
CA GLY A 709 -19.95 -44.41 -4.18
C GLY A 709 -19.53 -43.16 -4.96
N LEU A 710 -18.42 -43.18 -5.71
CA LEU A 710 -18.01 -42.06 -6.54
C LEU A 710 -18.88 -41.99 -7.79
N LEU A 711 -19.09 -43.14 -8.44
CA LEU A 711 -19.96 -43.23 -9.62
C LEU A 711 -21.42 -42.92 -9.26
N LEU A 712 -21.89 -43.39 -8.09
CA LEU A 712 -23.20 -43.05 -7.54
C LEU A 712 -23.33 -41.54 -7.26
N ALA A 713 -22.35 -40.92 -6.60
CA ALA A 713 -22.37 -39.49 -6.30
C ALA A 713 -22.40 -38.65 -7.58
N ARG A 714 -21.50 -38.91 -8.55
CA ARG A 714 -21.44 -38.14 -9.80
C ARG A 714 -22.71 -38.27 -10.63
N ALA A 715 -23.33 -39.45 -10.66
CA ALA A 715 -24.59 -39.68 -11.37
C ALA A 715 -25.76 -38.82 -10.82
N PHE A 716 -25.72 -38.44 -9.54
CA PHE A 716 -26.78 -37.63 -8.88
C PHE A 716 -26.36 -36.18 -8.61
N THR A 717 -25.18 -35.74 -9.07
CA THR A 717 -24.76 -34.34 -8.98
C THR A 717 -25.60 -33.47 -9.92
N LYS A 718 -26.23 -32.43 -9.39
CA LYS A 718 -27.06 -31.50 -10.17
C LYS A 718 -26.18 -30.48 -10.90
N GLY A 719 -26.57 -30.11 -12.13
CA GLY A 719 -25.94 -29.02 -12.88
C GLY A 719 -24.63 -29.36 -13.58
N VAL A 720 -24.29 -30.65 -13.72
CA VAL A 720 -23.07 -31.14 -14.40
C VAL A 720 -23.47 -32.01 -15.60
N GLU A 721 -22.74 -31.92 -16.71
CA GLU A 721 -22.92 -32.84 -17.83
C GLU A 721 -22.48 -34.26 -17.44
N LEU A 722 -23.42 -35.20 -17.49
CA LEU A 722 -23.17 -36.60 -17.14
C LEU A 722 -22.50 -37.34 -18.30
N THR A 723 -21.48 -38.13 -17.99
CA THR A 723 -20.93 -39.10 -18.94
C THR A 723 -21.95 -40.20 -19.25
N GLY A 724 -21.79 -40.90 -20.37
CA GLY A 724 -22.70 -42.01 -20.72
C GLY A 724 -22.79 -43.10 -19.64
N ALA A 725 -21.71 -43.34 -18.88
CA ALA A 725 -21.72 -44.27 -17.76
C ALA A 725 -22.51 -43.72 -16.55
N GLU A 726 -22.33 -42.44 -16.20
CA GLU A 726 -23.06 -41.78 -15.12
C GLU A 726 -24.56 -41.66 -15.44
N GLN A 727 -24.91 -41.37 -16.70
CA GLN A 727 -26.31 -41.32 -17.16
C GLN A 727 -27.00 -42.68 -17.05
N ASN A 728 -26.29 -43.77 -17.38
CA ASN A 728 -26.81 -45.13 -17.26
C ASN A 728 -26.99 -45.52 -15.78
N VAL A 729 -26.06 -45.11 -14.91
CA VAL A 729 -26.17 -45.32 -13.46
C VAL A 729 -27.31 -44.51 -12.87
N PHE A 730 -27.45 -43.24 -13.25
CA PHE A 730 -28.58 -42.39 -12.85
C PHE A 730 -29.89 -43.07 -13.22
N SER A 731 -30.06 -43.47 -14.49
CA SER A 731 -31.31 -44.10 -14.96
C SER A 731 -31.60 -45.42 -14.23
N SER A 732 -30.60 -46.29 -14.07
CA SER A 732 -30.74 -47.59 -13.39
C SER A 732 -31.08 -47.46 -11.91
N VAL A 733 -30.47 -46.48 -11.21
CA VAL A 733 -30.76 -46.22 -9.79
C VAL A 733 -32.10 -45.49 -9.65
N GLU A 734 -32.44 -44.57 -10.54
CA GLU A 734 -33.72 -43.86 -10.53
C GLU A 734 -34.89 -44.83 -10.76
N ASP A 735 -34.77 -45.78 -11.69
CA ASP A 735 -35.76 -46.85 -11.90
C ASP A 735 -35.97 -47.72 -10.65
N PHE A 736 -34.92 -47.92 -9.84
CA PHE A 736 -35.00 -48.61 -8.55
C PHE A 736 -35.65 -47.75 -7.45
N LEU A 737 -35.33 -46.45 -7.41
CA LEU A 737 -35.90 -45.52 -6.43
C LEU A 737 -37.40 -45.32 -6.65
N VAL A 738 -37.83 -45.22 -7.92
CA VAL A 738 -39.23 -45.03 -8.33
C VAL A 738 -40.00 -46.32 -8.08
N GLY A 739 -40.61 -46.43 -6.90
CA GLY A 739 -41.40 -47.59 -6.48
C GLY A 739 -40.97 -48.24 -5.17
N ALA A 740 -39.90 -47.75 -4.54
CA ALA A 740 -39.47 -48.22 -3.22
C ALA A 740 -40.27 -47.53 -2.09
N ASP A 741 -40.76 -48.30 -1.10
CA ASP A 741 -41.46 -47.72 0.07
C ASP A 741 -40.59 -46.74 0.89
N ASP A 742 -39.25 -46.83 0.77
CA ASP A 742 -38.27 -45.99 1.46
C ASP A 742 -37.65 -44.89 0.56
N GLU A 743 -38.25 -44.58 -0.59
CA GLU A 743 -37.70 -43.68 -1.61
C GLU A 743 -37.05 -42.40 -1.03
N THR A 744 -37.78 -41.65 -0.21
CA THR A 744 -37.26 -40.39 0.38
C THR A 744 -36.01 -40.62 1.24
N ARG A 745 -35.96 -41.72 1.99
CA ARG A 745 -34.82 -42.02 2.86
C ARG A 745 -33.61 -42.47 2.05
N LEU A 746 -33.82 -43.21 0.96
CA LEU A 746 -32.77 -43.61 0.01
C LEU A 746 -32.20 -42.41 -0.72
N ARG A 747 -33.06 -41.51 -1.22
CA ARG A 747 -32.64 -40.24 -1.85
C ARG A 747 -31.80 -39.39 -0.90
N ASN A 748 -32.21 -39.27 0.37
CA ASN A 748 -31.40 -38.56 1.38
C ASN A 748 -30.01 -39.19 1.58
N CYS A 749 -29.89 -40.52 1.55
CA CYS A 749 -28.58 -41.18 1.64
C CYS A 749 -27.71 -40.87 0.40
N ILE A 750 -28.31 -40.80 -0.79
CA ILE A 750 -27.63 -40.44 -2.04
C ILE A 750 -27.20 -38.96 -1.98
N ASP A 751 -28.09 -38.05 -1.62
CA ASP A 751 -27.81 -36.62 -1.47
C ASP A 751 -26.68 -36.35 -0.44
N GLU A 752 -26.66 -37.09 0.68
CA GLU A 752 -25.55 -37.01 1.64
C GLU A 752 -24.22 -37.53 1.07
N THR A 753 -24.27 -38.46 0.12
CA THR A 753 -23.06 -38.99 -0.55
C THR A 753 -22.57 -38.01 -1.62
N VAL A 754 -23.48 -37.33 -2.32
CA VAL A 754 -23.18 -36.17 -3.17
C VAL A 754 -22.55 -35.06 -2.32
N GLY A 755 -23.11 -34.78 -1.14
CA GLY A 755 -22.58 -33.81 -0.18
C GLY A 755 -21.19 -34.15 0.36
N ASP A 756 -20.87 -35.43 0.57
CA ASP A 756 -19.52 -35.87 0.95
C ASP A 756 -18.51 -35.62 -0.18
N LEU A 757 -18.89 -35.88 -1.44
CA LEU A 757 -18.02 -35.61 -2.61
C LEU A 757 -17.80 -34.11 -2.81
N ASP A 758 -18.86 -33.32 -2.68
CA ASP A 758 -18.84 -31.86 -2.75
C ASP A 758 -17.96 -31.26 -1.63
N ALA A 759 -18.00 -31.83 -0.42
CA ALA A 759 -17.11 -31.43 0.68
C ALA A 759 -15.64 -31.72 0.38
N VAL A 760 -15.32 -32.83 -0.31
CA VAL A 760 -13.96 -33.12 -0.78
C VAL A 760 -13.52 -32.09 -1.82
N ALA A 761 -14.39 -31.78 -2.79
CA ALA A 761 -14.10 -30.79 -3.82
C ALA A 761 -13.85 -29.39 -3.22
N ASP A 762 -14.70 -28.93 -2.30
CA ASP A 762 -14.55 -27.65 -1.57
C ASP A 762 -13.21 -27.54 -0.84
N LEU A 763 -12.81 -28.60 -0.14
CA LEU A 763 -11.59 -28.60 0.65
C LEU A 763 -10.34 -28.65 -0.25
N LEU A 764 -10.35 -29.44 -1.32
CA LEU A 764 -9.26 -29.49 -2.29
C LEU A 764 -9.14 -28.19 -3.07
N PHE A 765 -10.26 -27.61 -3.48
CA PHE A 765 -10.29 -26.32 -4.16
C PHE A 765 -9.74 -25.21 -3.26
N SER A 766 -10.17 -25.16 -1.99
CA SER A 766 -9.65 -24.21 -1.00
C SER A 766 -8.15 -24.38 -0.74
N GLN A 767 -7.68 -25.64 -0.65
CA GLN A 767 -6.26 -25.94 -0.53
C GLN A 767 -5.47 -25.48 -1.75
N ALA A 768 -5.97 -25.73 -2.97
CA ALA A 768 -5.31 -25.34 -4.21
C ALA A 768 -5.16 -23.82 -4.31
N VAL A 769 -6.23 -23.07 -4.02
CA VAL A 769 -6.20 -21.60 -3.97
C VAL A 769 -5.23 -21.11 -2.89
N HIS A 770 -5.24 -21.72 -1.72
CA HIS A 770 -4.35 -21.35 -0.63
C HIS A 770 -2.87 -21.60 -0.95
N SER A 771 -2.53 -22.76 -1.51
CA SER A 771 -1.17 -23.10 -1.95
C SER A 771 -0.71 -22.17 -3.08
N LEU A 772 -1.58 -21.86 -4.04
CA LEU A 772 -1.26 -20.93 -5.13
C LEU A 772 -0.89 -19.55 -4.60
N LEU A 773 -1.66 -19.02 -3.64
CA LEU A 773 -1.40 -17.73 -3.03
C LEU A 773 -0.15 -17.69 -2.14
N ARG A 774 0.24 -18.84 -1.57
CA ARG A 774 1.52 -19.02 -0.87
C ARG A 774 2.71 -19.20 -1.82
N GLY A 775 2.48 -19.28 -3.14
CA GLY A 775 3.52 -19.50 -4.15
C GLY A 775 3.93 -20.97 -4.32
N ASP A 776 3.20 -21.91 -3.71
CA ASP A 776 3.47 -23.35 -3.83
C ASP A 776 2.69 -23.95 -5.02
N ALA A 777 3.15 -23.62 -6.22
CA ALA A 777 2.58 -24.14 -7.47
C ALA A 777 2.69 -25.67 -7.58
N GLY A 778 3.71 -26.26 -6.94
CA GLY A 778 3.96 -27.70 -6.92
C GLY A 778 2.88 -28.50 -6.18
N VAL A 779 2.25 -27.90 -5.16
CA VAL A 779 1.07 -28.47 -4.47
C VAL A 779 -0.24 -27.99 -5.09
N ALA A 780 -0.32 -26.75 -5.55
CA ALA A 780 -1.56 -26.16 -6.07
C ALA A 780 -2.08 -26.90 -7.33
N ALA A 781 -1.22 -27.11 -8.33
CA ALA A 781 -1.61 -27.74 -9.60
C ALA A 781 -2.14 -29.19 -9.45
N PRO A 782 -1.44 -30.10 -8.75
CA PRO A 782 -1.95 -31.47 -8.56
C PRO A 782 -3.19 -31.52 -7.66
N THR A 783 -3.31 -30.64 -6.66
CA THR A 783 -4.53 -30.55 -5.82
C THR A 783 -5.74 -30.12 -6.65
N LEU A 784 -5.56 -29.14 -7.54
CA LEU A 784 -6.61 -28.67 -8.43
C LEU A 784 -7.01 -29.76 -9.44
N ALA A 785 -6.04 -30.45 -10.04
CA ALA A 785 -6.31 -31.56 -10.96
C ALA A 785 -7.09 -32.70 -10.27
N ALA A 786 -6.73 -33.04 -9.03
CA ALA A 786 -7.40 -34.09 -8.26
C ALA A 786 -8.84 -33.74 -7.86
N THR A 787 -9.21 -32.46 -7.86
CA THR A 787 -10.60 -32.01 -7.64
C THR A 787 -11.55 -32.53 -8.73
N GLY A 788 -11.06 -32.70 -9.96
CA GLY A 788 -11.86 -33.17 -11.11
C GLY A 788 -11.74 -34.67 -11.43
N SER A 789 -10.59 -35.29 -11.15
CA SER A 789 -10.32 -36.69 -11.54
C SER A 789 -10.49 -37.72 -10.42
N GLY A 790 -10.43 -37.29 -9.14
CA GLY A 790 -10.49 -38.21 -7.99
C GLY A 790 -9.29 -39.17 -7.86
N ASP A 791 -8.18 -38.86 -8.55
CA ASP A 791 -7.00 -39.74 -8.67
C ASP A 791 -6.14 -39.84 -7.40
N SER A 792 -5.37 -40.93 -7.33
CA SER A 792 -4.40 -41.21 -6.26
C SER A 792 -3.12 -40.39 -6.41
N GLY A 793 -3.14 -39.16 -5.89
CA GLY A 793 -1.98 -38.26 -5.85
C GLY A 793 -2.18 -37.07 -4.91
N LEU A 794 -3.06 -37.18 -3.91
CA LEU A 794 -3.45 -36.06 -3.05
C LEU A 794 -2.32 -35.66 -2.08
N PRO A 795 -1.86 -34.39 -2.09
CA PRO A 795 -0.91 -33.89 -1.11
C PRO A 795 -1.54 -33.81 0.30
N ALA A 796 -0.71 -33.59 1.32
CA ALA A 796 -1.22 -33.31 2.66
C ALA A 796 -2.04 -32.02 2.65
N ILE A 797 -3.20 -32.04 3.30
CA ILE A 797 -4.07 -30.87 3.39
C ILE A 797 -3.70 -30.06 4.63
N ASP A 798 -3.29 -28.81 4.40
CA ASP A 798 -2.82 -27.87 5.42
C ASP A 798 -3.76 -26.69 5.63
N PHE A 799 -4.64 -26.38 4.68
CA PHE A 799 -5.63 -25.31 4.75
C PHE A 799 -6.54 -25.34 6.00
N PRO A 800 -7.06 -26.48 6.50
CA PRO A 800 -7.85 -26.50 7.73
C PRO A 800 -6.98 -26.45 9.00
N LYS A 801 -5.64 -26.46 8.88
CA LYS A 801 -4.75 -26.38 10.04
C LYS A 801 -4.60 -24.92 10.45
N THR A 802 -5.00 -24.62 11.67
CA THR A 802 -4.58 -23.41 12.37
C THR A 802 -3.13 -23.57 12.79
N GLU A 803 -2.21 -22.96 12.03
CA GLU A 803 -0.83 -22.80 12.47
C GLU A 803 -0.83 -21.99 13.78
N ARG A 804 -0.34 -22.60 14.86
CA ARG A 804 -0.16 -21.91 16.13
C ARG A 804 1.30 -21.51 16.20
N GLY A 805 1.56 -20.20 16.21
CA GLY A 805 2.86 -19.67 16.57
C GLY A 805 3.27 -20.25 17.92
N GLY A 806 4.50 -20.75 18.01
CA GLY A 806 4.98 -21.39 19.21
C GLY A 806 6.50 -21.45 19.21
N ARG A 807 7.07 -21.27 20.40
CA ARG A 807 8.51 -21.37 20.62
C ARG A 807 8.84 -22.83 20.84
N LEU A 808 9.79 -23.35 20.07
CA LEU A 808 10.26 -24.71 20.27
C LEU A 808 11.23 -24.73 21.44
N VAL A 809 11.04 -25.65 22.39
CA VAL A 809 11.98 -25.94 23.45
C VAL A 809 12.45 -27.37 23.27
N THR A 810 13.69 -27.54 22.83
CA THR A 810 14.32 -28.85 22.69
C THR A 810 15.11 -29.15 23.96
N LEU A 811 14.75 -30.22 24.68
CA LEU A 811 15.44 -30.66 25.89
C LEU A 811 16.32 -31.87 25.57
N ARG A 812 17.57 -31.83 26.06
CA ARG A 812 18.58 -32.89 25.90
C ARG A 812 19.15 -33.27 27.27
N VAL A 813 19.13 -34.56 27.59
CA VAL A 813 19.81 -35.09 28.79
C VAL A 813 21.11 -35.76 28.36
N ILE A 814 22.23 -35.25 28.83
CA ILE A 814 23.57 -35.62 28.36
C ILE A 814 24.49 -36.01 29.51
N ALA A 815 25.55 -36.75 29.20
CA ALA A 815 26.69 -36.95 30.08
C ALA A 815 27.98 -36.69 29.29
N THR A 816 28.88 -35.91 29.86
CA THR A 816 30.12 -35.49 29.22
C THR A 816 31.35 -35.86 30.04
N PHE A 817 32.43 -36.23 29.35
CA PHE A 817 33.68 -36.72 29.90
C PHE A 817 34.86 -36.02 29.23
N GLY A 818 35.96 -35.86 29.99
CA GLY A 818 37.21 -35.34 29.45
C GLY A 818 37.84 -36.26 28.40
N PRO A 819 38.78 -35.74 27.59
CA PRO A 819 39.43 -36.53 26.54
C PRO A 819 40.50 -37.46 27.10
N GLY A 820 41.00 -37.25 28.33
CA GLY A 820 41.96 -38.14 28.96
C GLY A 820 41.33 -39.44 29.46
N ALA A 821 41.97 -40.57 29.18
CA ALA A 821 41.62 -41.85 29.81
C ALA A 821 42.03 -41.82 31.29
N VAL A 822 41.05 -41.91 32.21
CA VAL A 822 41.32 -42.02 33.64
C VAL A 822 41.37 -43.51 34.01
N SER A 823 42.31 -43.89 34.88
CA SER A 823 42.38 -45.27 35.39
C SER A 823 41.08 -45.65 36.11
N SER A 824 40.45 -46.75 35.70
CA SER A 824 39.30 -47.35 36.41
C SER A 824 39.69 -47.71 37.85
N SER A 825 38.73 -47.63 38.77
CA SER A 825 38.89 -48.13 40.15
C SER A 825 38.87 -49.66 40.23
N TRP A 826 38.52 -50.34 39.14
CA TRP A 826 38.48 -51.80 39.05
C TRP A 826 39.85 -52.33 38.56
N PRO A 827 40.56 -53.14 39.36
CA PRO A 827 41.94 -53.55 39.06
C PRO A 827 42.11 -54.28 37.72
N ALA A 828 41.09 -55.03 37.30
CA ALA A 828 41.12 -55.85 36.10
C ALA A 828 40.72 -55.11 34.80
N ALA A 829 40.35 -53.83 34.88
CA ALA A 829 39.99 -53.03 33.71
C ALA A 829 41.12 -52.95 32.67
N ALA A 830 42.39 -52.96 33.11
CA ALA A 830 43.55 -52.92 32.20
C ALA A 830 43.69 -54.19 31.31
N GLN A 831 43.00 -55.27 31.67
CA GLN A 831 43.00 -56.53 30.92
C GLN A 831 41.68 -56.74 30.14
N SER A 832 40.74 -55.80 30.23
CA SER A 832 39.43 -55.89 29.61
C SER A 832 39.43 -55.28 28.21
N VAL A 833 38.95 -56.07 27.23
CA VAL A 833 38.74 -55.60 25.85
C VAL A 833 37.67 -54.50 25.80
N ARG A 834 36.61 -54.59 26.62
CA ARG A 834 35.55 -53.58 26.70
C ARG A 834 36.04 -52.28 27.31
N ALA A 835 36.86 -52.35 28.36
CA ALA A 835 37.48 -51.17 28.96
C ALA A 835 38.47 -50.48 28.00
N ALA A 836 39.21 -51.25 27.20
CA ALA A 836 40.09 -50.68 26.17
C ALA A 836 39.31 -50.04 25.00
N ALA A 837 38.17 -50.63 24.62
CA ALA A 837 37.31 -50.09 23.58
C ALA A 837 36.63 -48.78 24.02
N GLU A 838 36.11 -48.71 25.26
CA GLU A 838 35.52 -47.49 25.81
C GLU A 838 35.94 -47.24 27.28
N PRO A 839 37.07 -46.53 27.51
CA PRO A 839 37.59 -46.29 28.84
C PRO A 839 36.76 -45.29 29.67
N ARG A 840 36.00 -44.39 29.03
CA ARG A 840 35.22 -43.37 29.76
C ARG A 840 33.93 -43.94 30.30
N LEU A 841 33.26 -44.78 29.52
CA LEU A 841 32.08 -45.52 29.98
C LEU A 841 32.48 -46.55 31.05
N GLU A 842 33.64 -47.20 30.93
CA GLU A 842 34.20 -48.07 31.97
C GLU A 842 34.38 -47.32 33.30
N GLN A 843 34.99 -46.14 33.26
CA GLN A 843 35.19 -45.34 34.47
C GLN A 843 33.85 -44.94 35.11
N TRP A 844 32.89 -44.49 34.31
CA TRP A 844 31.58 -44.08 34.82
C TRP A 844 30.78 -45.26 35.37
N ALA A 845 30.82 -46.41 34.68
CA ALA A 845 30.25 -47.67 35.17
C ALA A 845 30.89 -48.10 36.50
N ALA A 846 32.22 -48.02 36.62
CA ALA A 846 32.93 -48.32 37.86
C ALA A 846 32.57 -47.37 39.02
N GLN A 847 32.26 -46.10 38.73
CA GLN A 847 31.75 -45.15 39.73
C GLN A 847 30.35 -45.53 40.22
N ILE A 848 29.46 -45.95 39.32
CA ILE A 848 28.09 -46.33 39.68
C ILE A 848 28.05 -47.69 40.38
N LEU A 849 28.77 -48.70 39.89
CA LEU A 849 28.84 -50.00 40.57
C LEU A 849 29.57 -49.94 41.92
N GLY A 850 30.46 -48.96 42.10
CA GLY A 850 31.27 -48.83 43.30
C GLY A 850 32.48 -49.77 43.32
N PRO A 851 33.22 -49.81 44.44
CA PRO A 851 34.37 -50.71 44.60
C PRO A 851 33.96 -52.19 44.48
N PRO A 852 34.65 -53.01 43.67
CA PRO A 852 34.29 -54.42 43.51
C PRO A 852 34.48 -55.23 44.79
N ALA A 853 35.21 -54.69 45.77
CA ALA A 853 35.39 -55.30 47.09
C ALA A 853 34.07 -55.41 47.87
N LYS A 854 33.13 -54.50 47.63
CA LYS A 854 31.83 -54.41 48.32
C LYS A 854 30.80 -55.42 47.80
N ALA A 855 31.05 -56.08 46.68
CA ALA A 855 30.22 -57.16 46.20
C ALA A 855 30.74 -58.49 46.76
N ILE A 856 30.08 -59.00 47.79
CA ILE A 856 30.49 -60.20 48.56
C ILE A 856 29.41 -61.27 48.41
N PHE A 857 29.85 -62.50 48.18
CA PHE A 857 28.94 -63.62 47.97
C PHE A 857 29.52 -64.94 48.46
N ASP A 858 28.62 -65.81 48.90
CA ASP A 858 28.95 -67.14 49.39
C ASP A 858 28.63 -68.18 48.31
N ILE A 859 29.61 -69.02 48.00
CA ILE A 859 29.45 -70.15 47.06
C ILE A 859 29.46 -71.44 47.86
N GLU A 860 28.48 -72.30 47.62
CA GLU A 860 28.44 -73.65 48.17
C GLU A 860 28.94 -74.66 47.14
N SER A 861 29.90 -75.48 47.54
CA SER A 861 30.41 -76.59 46.73
C SER A 861 30.86 -77.74 47.62
N ALA A 862 30.52 -78.97 47.21
CA ALA A 862 30.85 -80.20 47.94
C ALA A 862 30.51 -80.16 49.46
N GLY A 863 29.44 -79.44 49.85
CA GLY A 863 28.99 -79.29 51.23
C GLY A 863 29.77 -78.27 52.08
N ALA A 864 30.67 -77.49 51.47
CA ALA A 864 31.39 -76.39 52.11
C ALA A 864 30.98 -75.04 51.50
N THR A 865 30.85 -74.01 52.34
CA THR A 865 30.58 -72.64 51.94
C THR A 865 31.89 -71.84 51.90
N ARG A 866 32.17 -71.18 50.77
CA ARG A 866 33.33 -70.30 50.59
C ARG A 866 32.86 -68.88 50.29
N ARG A 867 33.32 -67.93 51.09
CA ARG A 867 33.08 -66.51 50.86
C ARG A 867 34.06 -65.95 49.84
N LEU A 868 33.55 -65.21 48.86
CA LEU A 868 34.30 -64.57 47.80
C LEU A 868 33.86 -63.12 47.64
N SER A 869 34.71 -62.33 47.02
CA SER A 869 34.44 -60.95 46.64
C SER A 869 34.69 -60.78 45.15
N LEU A 870 33.92 -59.91 44.50
CA LEU A 870 34.12 -59.61 43.09
C LEU A 870 35.50 -58.98 42.82
N HIS A 871 36.13 -58.35 43.82
CA HIS A 871 37.49 -57.80 43.69
C HIS A 871 38.55 -58.84 43.34
N THR A 872 38.40 -60.08 43.79
CA THR A 872 39.36 -61.16 43.46
C THR A 872 39.07 -61.80 42.11
N GLN A 873 38.00 -61.38 41.44
CA GLN A 873 37.56 -61.89 40.15
C GLN A 873 38.00 -60.90 39.06
N ASN A 874 38.71 -61.38 38.04
CA ASN A 874 39.44 -60.56 37.07
C ASN A 874 38.52 -59.92 36.00
N PHE A 875 37.54 -59.10 36.40
CA PHE A 875 36.58 -58.44 35.50
C PHE A 875 36.70 -56.91 35.53
N GLY A 876 36.57 -56.25 34.38
CA GLY A 876 36.25 -54.81 34.33
C GLY A 876 34.79 -54.53 34.67
N ALA A 877 34.44 -53.28 34.95
CA ALA A 877 33.07 -52.88 35.26
C ALA A 877 32.11 -53.14 34.08
N LEU A 878 32.53 -52.83 32.85
CA LEU A 878 31.74 -53.15 31.64
C LEU A 878 31.62 -54.65 31.40
N ASP A 879 32.63 -55.45 31.74
CA ASP A 879 32.51 -56.90 31.63
C ASP A 879 31.47 -57.45 32.59
N ALA A 880 31.45 -56.96 33.83
CA ALA A 880 30.45 -57.36 34.82
C ALA A 880 29.02 -56.95 34.41
N ILE A 881 28.84 -55.81 33.76
CA ILE A 881 27.55 -55.33 33.24
C ILE A 881 27.05 -56.19 32.07
N TYR A 882 27.87 -56.33 31.03
CA TYR A 882 27.43 -56.99 29.80
C TYR A 882 27.36 -58.52 29.95
N ARG A 883 28.22 -59.10 30.79
CA ARG A 883 28.18 -60.55 31.12
C ARG A 883 27.32 -60.87 32.33
N ALA A 884 26.47 -59.97 32.83
CA ALA A 884 25.70 -60.18 34.05
C ALA A 884 24.89 -61.51 34.07
N ASP A 885 24.48 -62.04 32.92
CA ASP A 885 23.74 -63.30 32.84
C ASP A 885 24.63 -64.55 32.93
N ASP A 886 25.90 -64.43 32.51
CA ASP A 886 26.89 -65.52 32.51
C ASP A 886 27.92 -65.40 33.65
N LEU A 887 27.94 -64.24 34.34
CA LEU A 887 28.97 -63.87 35.32
C LEU A 887 29.11 -64.90 36.44
N GLY A 888 28.00 -65.49 36.89
CA GLY A 888 28.02 -66.54 37.91
C GLY A 888 28.76 -67.79 37.44
N ALA A 889 28.48 -68.26 36.22
CA ALA A 889 29.16 -69.41 35.64
C ALA A 889 30.65 -69.11 35.38
N ASP A 890 30.96 -67.89 34.95
CA ASP A 890 32.35 -67.46 34.72
C ASP A 890 33.17 -67.44 36.01
N ILE A 891 32.60 -66.96 37.12
CA ILE A 891 33.24 -66.96 38.44
C ILE A 891 33.47 -68.40 38.93
N LEU A 892 32.46 -69.27 38.80
CA LEU A 892 32.57 -70.68 39.19
C LEU A 892 33.65 -71.42 38.40
N LEU A 893 33.75 -71.15 37.10
CA LEU A 893 34.81 -71.69 36.24
C LEU A 893 36.19 -71.16 36.64
N ALA A 894 36.32 -69.86 36.92
CA ALA A 894 37.58 -69.23 37.32
C ALA A 894 38.11 -69.76 38.66
N GLU A 895 37.21 -70.07 39.60
CA GLU A 895 37.57 -70.65 40.90
C GLU A 895 37.79 -72.18 40.84
N GLY A 896 37.58 -72.83 39.69
CA GLY A 896 37.77 -74.27 39.50
C GLY A 896 36.65 -75.12 40.09
N ILE A 897 35.43 -74.57 40.20
CA ILE A 897 34.28 -75.19 40.86
C ILE A 897 33.03 -75.12 39.96
N PRO A 898 33.02 -75.79 38.80
CA PRO A 898 31.93 -75.65 37.82
C PRO A 898 30.54 -76.11 38.32
N ASP A 899 30.50 -77.04 39.28
CA ASP A 899 29.26 -77.56 39.87
C ASP A 899 28.80 -76.79 41.13
N GLY A 900 29.50 -75.70 41.50
CA GLY A 900 29.16 -74.88 42.66
C GLY A 900 27.89 -74.06 42.44
N ARG A 901 27.26 -73.61 43.54
CA ARG A 901 26.07 -72.74 43.50
C ARG A 901 26.24 -71.50 44.37
N PHE A 902 25.72 -70.38 43.92
CA PHE A 902 25.61 -69.18 44.76
C PHE A 902 24.54 -69.41 45.83
N VAL A 903 24.83 -69.05 47.07
CA VAL A 903 23.83 -69.03 48.15
C VAL A 903 22.84 -67.91 47.83
N ALA A 904 21.57 -68.25 47.72
CA ALA A 904 20.52 -67.31 47.33
C ALA A 904 20.18 -66.33 48.46
N GLY A 905 19.95 -65.07 48.10
CA GLY A 905 19.58 -64.00 49.04
C GLY A 905 20.78 -63.32 49.71
N ARG A 906 20.48 -62.29 50.50
CA ARG A 906 21.48 -61.48 51.20
C ARG A 906 22.03 -62.24 52.42
N PRO A 907 23.36 -62.45 52.53
CA PRO A 907 23.97 -63.00 53.74
C PRO A 907 23.61 -62.19 54.99
N VAL A 908 23.36 -62.87 56.11
CA VAL A 908 22.86 -62.24 57.35
C VAL A 908 23.91 -61.32 58.01
N ASP A 909 25.18 -61.52 57.68
CA ASP A 909 26.34 -60.82 58.21
C ASP A 909 26.95 -59.80 57.22
N LEU A 910 26.21 -59.44 56.16
CA LEU A 910 26.63 -58.42 55.19
C LEU A 910 26.37 -57.02 55.76
N GLU A 911 27.35 -56.12 55.70
CA GLU A 911 27.19 -54.73 56.14
C GLU A 911 26.23 -53.97 55.20
N ASP A 912 25.53 -52.94 55.69
CA ASP A 912 24.53 -52.19 54.91
C ASP A 912 25.09 -51.55 53.63
N ASP A 913 26.40 -51.30 53.58
CA ASP A 913 27.10 -50.70 52.44
C ASP A 913 27.77 -51.73 51.50
N GLU A 914 27.45 -53.02 51.68
CA GLU A 914 27.86 -54.17 50.86
C GLU A 914 26.68 -54.73 50.04
N LEU A 915 27.00 -55.38 48.92
CA LEU A 915 26.05 -55.98 47.98
C LEU A 915 26.17 -57.51 47.96
N SER A 916 25.03 -58.19 48.06
CA SER A 916 24.94 -59.61 47.68
C SER A 916 25.04 -59.78 46.16
N PHE A 917 25.26 -61.02 45.71
CA PHE A 917 25.37 -61.31 44.29
C PHE A 917 24.10 -60.95 43.50
N ASP A 918 22.92 -61.25 44.04
CA ASP A 918 21.65 -60.97 43.37
C ASP A 918 21.37 -59.46 43.26
N GLU A 919 21.72 -58.69 44.29
CA GLU A 919 21.61 -57.22 44.28
C GLU A 919 22.59 -56.61 43.27
N PHE A 920 23.83 -57.10 43.22
CA PHE A 920 24.82 -56.69 42.23
C PHE A 920 24.36 -56.99 40.79
N LEU A 921 23.86 -58.21 40.53
CA LEU A 921 23.35 -58.58 39.20
C LEU A 921 22.14 -57.74 38.78
N THR A 922 21.28 -57.38 39.73
CA THR A 922 20.12 -56.50 39.47
C THR A 922 20.57 -55.10 39.05
N LEU A 923 21.55 -54.53 39.75
CA LEU A 923 22.16 -53.25 39.40
C LEU A 923 22.86 -53.31 38.02
N ALA A 924 23.66 -54.36 37.79
CA ALA A 924 24.39 -54.58 36.54
C ALA A 924 23.45 -54.71 35.33
N ARG A 925 22.36 -55.48 35.45
CA ARG A 925 21.34 -55.60 34.40
C ARG A 925 20.60 -54.29 34.14
N SER A 926 20.29 -53.53 35.19
CA SER A 926 19.64 -52.23 35.06
C SER A 926 20.52 -51.23 34.31
N LEU A 927 21.84 -51.21 34.60
CA LEU A 927 22.81 -50.41 33.86
C LEU A 927 22.98 -50.87 32.41
N ARG A 928 22.98 -52.18 32.15
CA ARG A 928 23.00 -52.71 30.78
C ARG A 928 21.81 -52.22 29.97
N GLY A 929 20.61 -52.22 30.57
CA GLY A 929 19.40 -51.68 29.95
C GLY A 929 19.51 -50.18 29.64
N ALA A 930 20.02 -49.39 30.59
CA ALA A 930 20.24 -47.96 30.41
C ALA A 930 21.27 -47.67 29.30
N PHE A 931 22.39 -48.40 29.27
CA PHE A 931 23.43 -48.23 28.24
C PHE A 931 22.96 -48.69 26.85
N GLY A 932 22.01 -49.62 26.76
CA GLY A 932 21.40 -49.99 25.48
C GLY A 932 20.59 -48.87 24.81
N ARG A 933 20.24 -47.80 25.55
CA ARG A 933 19.41 -46.68 25.06
C ARG A 933 20.18 -45.39 24.82
N ILE A 934 21.45 -45.32 25.23
CA ILE A 934 22.26 -44.11 25.00
C ILE A 934 22.80 -44.08 23.57
N ARG A 935 23.02 -42.88 23.06
CA ARG A 935 23.73 -42.65 21.78
C ARG A 935 24.94 -41.74 21.97
N PRO A 936 26.00 -41.85 21.17
CA PRO A 936 27.12 -40.93 21.24
C PRO A 936 26.67 -39.49 20.97
N LEU A 937 27.36 -38.56 21.62
CA LEU A 937 27.16 -37.13 21.47
C LEU A 937 27.80 -36.64 20.16
N ALA A 938 27.09 -35.79 19.43
CA ALA A 938 27.50 -35.21 18.15
C ALA A 938 27.45 -33.67 18.17
N ASP A 939 28.07 -32.99 17.21
CA ASP A 939 28.02 -31.52 17.13
C ASP A 939 26.59 -30.98 16.98
N SER A 940 25.72 -31.72 16.27
CA SER A 940 24.28 -31.42 16.13
C SER A 940 23.55 -31.39 17.49
N ASP A 941 24.11 -32.00 18.53
CA ASP A 941 23.55 -31.97 19.87
C ASP A 941 23.79 -30.64 20.60
N PHE A 942 24.59 -29.75 20.01
CA PHE A 942 24.80 -28.40 20.51
C PHE A 942 24.16 -27.29 19.65
N GLU A 943 23.59 -27.64 18.50
CA GLU A 943 23.07 -26.68 17.50
C GLU A 943 21.56 -26.86 17.25
N THR A 944 20.93 -25.78 16.76
CA THR A 944 19.50 -25.71 16.39
C THR A 944 19.25 -25.95 14.90
N GLU A 945 20.26 -25.78 14.05
CA GLU A 945 20.19 -26.00 12.60
C GLU A 945 20.91 -27.30 12.21
N GLN A 946 20.72 -27.77 10.97
CA GLN A 946 21.40 -28.96 10.46
C GLN A 946 22.92 -28.74 10.46
N ALA A 947 23.58 -29.22 11.52
CA ALA A 947 25.02 -29.28 11.59
C ALA A 947 25.59 -30.14 10.44
N GLY A 948 26.77 -29.78 9.96
CA GLY A 948 27.54 -30.61 9.02
C GLY A 948 28.00 -31.94 9.63
N SER A 949 28.92 -32.63 8.94
CA SER A 949 29.52 -33.88 9.42
C SER A 949 30.15 -33.73 10.82
N SER A 950 29.93 -34.70 11.71
CA SER A 950 30.45 -34.71 13.08
C SER A 950 31.98 -34.67 13.14
N SER A 951 32.52 -33.86 14.06
CA SER A 951 33.95 -33.60 14.30
C SER A 951 34.63 -34.67 15.17
N TRP A 952 34.25 -35.93 14.98
CA TRP A 952 34.76 -37.05 15.78
C TRP A 952 36.24 -37.37 15.48
N ASP A 953 37.04 -37.55 16.53
CA ASP A 953 38.47 -37.87 16.41
C ASP A 953 38.70 -39.36 16.08
N ALA A 954 38.94 -39.63 14.79
CA ALA A 954 39.27 -40.97 14.30
C ALA A 954 40.62 -41.50 14.82
N THR A 955 41.56 -40.62 15.22
CA THR A 955 42.89 -41.01 15.69
C THR A 955 42.81 -41.71 17.04
N ASP A 956 42.02 -41.14 17.95
CA ASP A 956 41.76 -41.75 19.26
C ASP A 956 41.06 -43.11 19.12
N LEU A 957 40.05 -43.23 18.27
CA LEU A 957 39.39 -44.52 18.01
C LEU A 957 40.33 -45.58 17.44
N ALA A 958 41.24 -45.20 16.52
CA ALA A 958 42.25 -46.09 15.98
C ALA A 958 43.24 -46.57 17.08
N GLN A 959 43.62 -45.69 18.01
CA GLN A 959 44.45 -46.06 19.15
C GLN A 959 43.75 -47.04 20.10
N ARG A 960 42.47 -46.79 20.41
CA ARG A 960 41.66 -47.70 21.23
C ARG A 960 41.52 -49.07 20.57
N LEU A 961 41.28 -49.12 19.26
CA LEU A 961 41.23 -50.37 18.50
C LEU A 961 42.56 -51.13 18.57
N ALA A 962 43.69 -50.43 18.42
CA ALA A 962 45.01 -51.06 18.53
C ALA A 962 45.25 -51.68 19.93
N ILE A 963 44.86 -50.98 21.00
CA ILE A 963 44.97 -51.49 22.37
C ILE A 963 44.01 -52.66 22.61
N ALA A 964 42.75 -52.54 22.19
CA ALA A 964 41.76 -53.62 22.34
C ALA A 964 42.21 -54.90 21.60
N ARG A 965 42.86 -54.76 20.44
CA ARG A 965 43.38 -55.87 19.64
C ARG A 965 44.48 -56.65 20.37
N THR A 966 45.35 -56.00 21.14
CA THR A 966 46.44 -56.69 21.86
C THR A 966 45.95 -57.45 23.09
N LEU A 967 44.77 -57.11 23.61
CA LEU A 967 44.14 -57.77 24.77
C LEU A 967 43.35 -59.02 24.38
N VAL A 968 43.07 -59.24 23.09
CA VAL A 968 42.39 -60.45 22.62
C VAL A 968 43.41 -61.60 22.47
N PRO A 969 43.17 -62.79 23.07
CA PRO A 969 44.10 -63.90 22.99
C PRO A 969 44.39 -64.34 21.54
N PRO A 970 45.64 -64.77 21.23
CA PRO A 970 45.98 -65.27 19.91
C PRO A 970 45.18 -66.55 19.60
N GLY A 971 44.53 -66.57 18.44
CA GLY A 971 43.67 -67.69 17.99
C GLY A 971 42.17 -67.54 18.32
N ASP A 972 41.77 -66.43 18.94
CA ASP A 972 40.36 -66.10 19.14
C ASP A 972 39.68 -65.74 17.80
N PRO A 973 38.48 -66.29 17.50
CA PRO A 973 37.78 -66.06 16.23
C PRO A 973 37.49 -64.58 15.93
N ARG A 974 37.44 -63.72 16.96
CA ARG A 974 37.27 -62.27 16.79
C ARG A 974 38.39 -61.63 15.97
N LEU A 975 39.63 -62.10 16.10
CA LEU A 975 40.75 -61.55 15.36
C LEU A 975 40.68 -61.88 13.86
N GLU A 976 40.15 -63.05 13.51
CA GLU A 976 39.90 -63.47 12.13
C GLU A 976 38.73 -62.68 11.52
N GLN A 977 37.63 -62.52 12.27
CA GLN A 977 36.49 -61.70 11.86
C GLN A 977 36.89 -60.22 11.65
N LEU A 978 37.71 -59.67 12.54
CA LEU A 978 38.22 -58.30 12.40
C LEU A 978 39.08 -58.16 11.14
N ALA A 979 40.00 -59.11 10.90
CA ALA A 979 40.86 -59.09 9.72
C ALA A 979 40.06 -59.20 8.41
N GLN A 980 39.01 -60.03 8.39
CA GLN A 980 38.12 -60.15 7.25
C GLN A 980 37.35 -58.84 6.99
N HIS A 981 36.79 -58.23 8.03
CA HIS A 981 36.07 -56.96 7.90
C HIS A 981 36.98 -55.79 7.49
N GLU A 982 38.23 -55.75 7.97
CA GLU A 982 39.27 -54.80 7.53
C GLU A 982 39.62 -54.97 6.04
N ALA A 983 39.58 -56.20 5.51
CA ALA A 983 39.83 -56.49 4.10
C ALA A 983 38.63 -56.11 3.21
N ASP A 984 37.41 -56.38 3.66
CA ASP A 984 36.18 -56.09 2.91
C ASP A 984 35.87 -54.59 2.86
N ASN A 985 36.23 -53.84 3.91
CA ASN A 985 35.98 -52.40 4.04
C ASN A 985 37.29 -51.63 4.32
N PRO A 986 38.11 -51.35 3.29
CA PRO A 986 39.37 -50.64 3.45
C PRO A 986 39.12 -49.16 3.81
N GLY A 987 39.88 -48.63 4.78
CA GLY A 987 39.73 -47.26 5.27
C GLY A 987 39.75 -47.17 6.81
N ALA A 988 39.64 -45.95 7.33
CA ALA A 988 39.62 -45.67 8.77
C ALA A 988 38.67 -44.51 9.08
N THR A 989 37.46 -44.53 8.51
CA THR A 989 36.40 -43.60 8.93
C THR A 989 35.94 -43.95 10.34
N VAL A 990 35.30 -43.01 11.02
CA VAL A 990 34.85 -43.18 12.41
C VAL A 990 33.87 -44.34 12.53
N GLU A 991 32.93 -44.46 11.59
CA GLU A 991 31.93 -45.53 11.55
C GLU A 991 32.60 -46.90 11.44
N LEU A 992 33.58 -47.06 10.54
CA LEU A 992 34.33 -48.30 10.37
C LEU A 992 35.16 -48.65 11.61
N LEU A 993 35.75 -47.65 12.28
CA LEU A 993 36.51 -47.89 13.52
C LEU A 993 35.59 -48.34 14.67
N ILE A 994 34.38 -47.81 14.77
CA ILE A 994 33.37 -48.24 15.73
C ILE A 994 32.92 -49.68 15.45
N GLU A 995 32.61 -50.02 14.18
CA GLU A 995 32.25 -51.38 13.77
C GLU A 995 33.34 -52.39 14.14
N ARG A 996 34.61 -52.03 13.89
CA ARG A 996 35.78 -52.86 14.25
C ARG A 996 35.92 -53.07 15.77
N LEU A 997 35.64 -52.05 16.57
CA LEU A 997 35.61 -52.17 18.04
C LEU A 997 34.45 -53.06 18.51
N HIS A 998 33.29 -53.03 17.85
CA HIS A 998 32.16 -53.92 18.14
C HIS A 998 32.49 -55.39 17.87
N ILE A 999 33.25 -55.69 16.81
CA ILE A 999 33.72 -57.06 16.53
C ILE A 999 34.54 -57.61 17.72
N LEU A 1000 35.42 -56.79 18.31
CA LEU A 1000 36.27 -57.24 19.42
C LEU A 1000 35.53 -57.43 20.75
N THR A 1001 34.39 -56.76 20.95
CA THR A 1001 33.67 -56.75 22.25
C THR A 1001 32.62 -57.85 22.41
N VAL A 1002 32.34 -58.66 21.36
CA VAL A 1002 31.34 -59.77 21.29
C VAL A 1002 29.89 -59.32 21.42
N GLN A 1003 29.57 -58.59 22.49
CA GLN A 1003 28.31 -57.86 22.66
C GLN A 1003 28.61 -56.37 22.49
N PRO A 1004 27.99 -55.69 21.51
CA PRO A 1004 28.31 -54.31 21.21
C PRO A 1004 27.97 -53.40 22.40
N ILE A 1005 28.97 -52.61 22.79
CA ILE A 1005 28.84 -51.56 23.80
C ILE A 1005 28.73 -50.20 23.11
N PRO A 1006 28.11 -49.18 23.75
CA PRO A 1006 28.19 -47.80 23.27
C PRO A 1006 29.66 -47.35 23.22
N ILE A 1007 30.11 -46.94 22.04
CA ILE A 1007 31.40 -46.29 21.83
C ILE A 1007 31.17 -44.79 21.81
N LEU A 1008 31.98 -44.03 22.54
CA LEU A 1008 31.90 -42.59 22.73
C LEU A 1008 33.11 -41.93 22.05
N PRO A 1009 32.99 -41.52 20.77
CA PRO A 1009 34.05 -40.76 20.10
C PRO A 1009 34.32 -39.42 20.79
N ILE A 1010 35.55 -38.94 20.70
CA ILE A 1010 35.87 -37.59 21.15
C ILE A 1010 35.40 -36.59 20.10
N LEU A 1011 34.57 -35.63 20.49
CA LEU A 1011 34.31 -34.41 19.74
C LEU A 1011 35.53 -33.51 19.83
N ALA A 1012 36.26 -33.35 18.72
CA ALA A 1012 37.52 -32.62 18.68
C ALA A 1012 37.36 -31.14 19.06
N ASN A 1013 36.22 -30.55 18.70
CA ASN A 1013 35.95 -29.13 18.94
C ASN A 1013 35.32 -28.84 20.33
N GLY A 1014 34.87 -29.87 21.05
CA GLY A 1014 34.18 -29.71 22.32
C GLY A 1014 32.80 -29.07 22.20
N ALA A 1015 32.26 -28.59 23.32
CA ALA A 1015 31.02 -27.80 23.32
C ALA A 1015 31.28 -26.40 22.75
N PRO A 1016 30.39 -25.87 21.89
CA PRO A 1016 30.54 -24.53 21.32
C PRO A 1016 30.49 -23.45 22.41
N SER A 1017 31.06 -22.29 22.13
CA SER A 1017 31.31 -21.23 23.13
C SER A 1017 30.05 -20.70 23.80
N ASN A 1018 28.93 -20.65 23.09
CA ASN A 1018 27.61 -20.26 23.61
C ASN A 1018 27.07 -21.28 24.63
N ALA A 1019 27.09 -22.58 24.30
CA ALA A 1019 26.68 -23.63 25.21
C ALA A 1019 27.61 -23.71 26.43
N ALA A 1020 28.94 -23.67 26.19
CA ALA A 1020 29.94 -23.68 27.26
C ALA A 1020 29.83 -22.45 28.17
N GLY A 1021 29.48 -21.28 27.63
CA GLY A 1021 29.17 -20.07 28.40
C GLY A 1021 27.94 -20.25 29.29
N SER A 1022 26.85 -20.79 28.73
CA SER A 1022 25.61 -21.02 29.46
C SER A 1022 25.76 -22.00 30.64
N PHE A 1023 26.47 -23.13 30.44
CA PHE A 1023 26.76 -24.08 31.52
C PHE A 1023 27.47 -23.39 32.70
N ARG A 1024 28.47 -22.54 32.42
CA ARG A 1024 29.20 -21.77 33.45
C ARG A 1024 28.34 -20.71 34.13
N ALA A 1025 27.46 -20.05 33.38
CA ALA A 1025 26.68 -18.91 33.87
C ALA A 1025 25.54 -19.36 34.79
N ARG A 1026 24.85 -20.44 34.45
CA ARG A 1026 23.56 -20.76 35.10
C ARG A 1026 23.66 -21.46 36.43
N GLY A 1027 24.66 -22.31 36.64
CA GLY A 1027 24.89 -22.99 37.92
C GLY A 1027 23.65 -23.65 38.55
N GLY A 1028 22.61 -23.98 37.76
CA GLY A 1028 21.26 -24.35 38.19
C GLY A 1028 21.14 -25.76 38.78
N ALA A 1029 22.23 -26.26 39.36
CA ALA A 1029 22.38 -27.63 39.84
C ALA A 1029 21.35 -28.01 40.92
N ALA A 1030 20.78 -27.04 41.65
CA ALA A 1030 19.88 -27.29 42.77
C ALA A 1030 18.50 -27.83 42.34
N VAL A 1031 17.97 -27.38 41.19
CA VAL A 1031 16.63 -27.78 40.69
C VAL A 1031 16.66 -28.95 39.72
N ALA A 1032 17.84 -29.24 39.15
CA ALA A 1032 18.03 -30.28 38.14
C ALA A 1032 17.72 -31.71 38.62
N PRO A 1033 18.07 -32.13 39.87
CA PRO A 1033 17.72 -33.47 40.36
C PRO A 1033 16.20 -33.69 40.42
N GLU A 1034 15.45 -32.70 40.93
CA GLU A 1034 13.99 -32.80 41.02
C GLU A 1034 13.36 -32.86 39.62
N TRP A 1035 13.81 -32.00 38.71
CA TRP A 1035 13.36 -32.02 37.31
C TRP A 1035 13.66 -33.36 36.62
N PHE A 1036 14.87 -33.89 36.78
CA PHE A 1036 15.27 -35.18 36.19
C PHE A 1036 14.38 -36.33 36.69
N LEU A 1037 14.08 -36.36 38.00
CA LEU A 1037 13.15 -37.32 38.58
C LEU A 1037 11.73 -37.17 38.03
N GLN A 1038 11.25 -35.94 37.79
CA GLN A 1038 9.94 -35.72 37.16
C GLN A 1038 9.92 -36.21 35.71
N ALA A 1039 10.94 -35.87 34.91
CA ALA A 1039 11.05 -36.31 33.52
C ALA A 1039 11.15 -37.85 33.41
N SER A 1040 11.80 -38.51 34.38
CA SER A 1040 11.90 -39.98 34.42
C SER A 1040 10.55 -40.68 34.52
N LYS A 1041 9.48 -40.02 34.99
CA LYS A 1041 8.14 -40.61 35.08
C LYS A 1041 7.46 -40.79 33.73
N THR A 1042 7.85 -40.01 32.72
CA THR A 1042 7.23 -40.02 31.38
C THR A 1042 8.19 -40.52 30.29
N ARG A 1043 9.49 -40.62 30.59
CA ARG A 1043 10.54 -40.95 29.63
C ARG A 1043 11.25 -42.26 30.03
N PRO A 1044 11.04 -43.38 29.28
CA PRO A 1044 11.61 -44.68 29.63
C PRO A 1044 13.13 -44.70 29.76
N ALA A 1045 13.87 -44.01 28.88
CA ALA A 1045 15.33 -43.98 28.92
C ALA A 1045 15.87 -43.30 30.19
N LEU A 1046 15.19 -42.27 30.67
CA LEU A 1046 15.52 -41.60 31.93
C LEU A 1046 15.13 -42.45 33.14
N ALA A 1047 14.01 -43.17 33.08
CA ALA A 1047 13.55 -44.08 34.14
C ALA A 1047 14.54 -45.21 34.42
N ASP A 1048 15.04 -45.85 33.36
CA ASP A 1048 15.99 -46.96 33.45
C ASP A 1048 17.29 -46.49 34.13
N LEU A 1049 17.81 -45.33 33.71
CA LEU A 1049 19.02 -44.75 34.29
C LEU A 1049 18.80 -44.28 35.73
N ALA A 1050 17.70 -43.58 36.01
CA ALA A 1050 17.38 -43.09 37.36
C ALA A 1050 17.26 -44.25 38.36
N SER A 1051 16.63 -45.36 37.96
CA SER A 1051 16.47 -46.55 38.81
C SER A 1051 17.83 -47.17 39.15
N ALA A 1052 18.69 -47.35 38.14
CA ALA A 1052 20.03 -47.91 38.36
C ALA A 1052 20.90 -47.02 39.26
N VAL A 1053 20.87 -45.70 39.04
CA VAL A 1053 21.63 -44.75 39.87
C VAL A 1053 21.09 -44.72 41.29
N GLN A 1054 19.77 -44.68 41.51
CA GLN A 1054 19.20 -44.67 42.86
C GLN A 1054 19.56 -45.93 43.67
N MET A 1055 19.54 -47.10 43.03
CA MET A 1055 20.01 -48.34 43.66
C MET A 1055 21.48 -48.24 44.09
N ALA A 1056 22.32 -47.66 43.23
CA ALA A 1056 23.74 -47.47 43.53
C ALA A 1056 24.00 -46.41 44.62
N GLU A 1057 23.26 -45.29 44.61
CA GLU A 1057 23.38 -44.22 45.61
C GLU A 1057 22.95 -44.71 47.00
N LEU A 1058 21.90 -45.55 47.07
CA LEU A 1058 21.44 -46.15 48.33
C LEU A 1058 22.53 -47.00 49.00
N VAL A 1059 23.29 -47.75 48.20
CA VAL A 1059 24.34 -48.67 48.67
C VAL A 1059 25.64 -47.93 48.99
N GLN A 1060 25.98 -46.91 48.19
CA GLN A 1060 27.21 -46.14 48.37
C GLN A 1060 27.08 -44.97 49.36
N ASP A 1061 25.88 -44.68 49.85
CA ASP A 1061 25.52 -43.57 50.74
C ASP A 1061 26.10 -42.22 50.28
N ARG A 1062 26.02 -41.95 48.96
CA ARG A 1062 26.47 -40.70 48.35
C ARG A 1062 25.79 -40.45 47.01
N ALA A 1063 25.64 -39.18 46.64
CA ALA A 1063 25.19 -38.81 45.30
C ALA A 1063 26.25 -39.17 44.25
N LEU A 1064 25.82 -39.78 43.14
CA LEU A 1064 26.66 -40.25 42.05
C LEU A 1064 26.53 -39.36 40.81
N LEU A 1065 25.39 -38.69 40.63
CA LEU A 1065 25.19 -37.73 39.55
C LEU A 1065 25.54 -36.31 40.00
N ARG A 1066 26.11 -35.53 39.09
CA ARG A 1066 26.36 -34.11 39.27
C ARG A 1066 25.63 -33.36 38.17
N PHE A 1067 24.68 -32.51 38.55
CA PHE A 1067 23.85 -31.86 37.56
C PHE A 1067 24.38 -30.49 37.15
N ALA A 1068 24.33 -30.19 35.86
CA ALA A 1068 24.49 -28.84 35.33
C ALA A 1068 23.43 -28.56 34.26
N LEU A 1069 22.89 -27.35 34.24
CA LEU A 1069 21.87 -26.92 33.30
C LEU A 1069 22.41 -25.83 32.39
N ALA A 1070 22.05 -25.88 31.12
CA ALA A 1070 22.35 -24.84 30.15
C ALA A 1070 21.20 -24.66 29.15
N GLN A 1071 21.17 -23.53 28.47
CA GLN A 1071 20.32 -23.33 27.31
C GLN A 1071 20.94 -22.36 26.30
N THR A 1072 20.46 -22.37 25.07
CA THR A 1072 20.71 -21.32 24.08
C THR A 1072 19.39 -20.95 23.38
N PRO A 1073 19.09 -19.65 23.20
CA PRO A 1073 19.79 -18.48 23.77
C PRO A 1073 19.70 -18.44 25.30
N ASP A 1074 20.74 -17.86 25.94
CA ASP A 1074 20.80 -17.72 27.40
C ASP A 1074 20.68 -16.26 27.81
N ASP A 1075 19.49 -15.87 28.26
CA ASP A 1075 19.25 -14.58 28.89
C ASP A 1075 19.52 -14.76 30.39
N ASP A 1076 20.68 -14.32 30.88
CA ASP A 1076 21.19 -14.47 32.28
C ASP A 1076 20.23 -14.05 33.43
N ARG A 1077 18.99 -13.66 33.13
CA ARG A 1077 17.97 -13.14 34.06
C ARG A 1077 16.69 -14.00 34.16
N GLY A 1078 16.54 -15.05 33.36
CA GLY A 1078 15.35 -15.92 33.31
C GLY A 1078 15.55 -17.33 33.87
N PRO A 1079 14.47 -18.06 34.23
CA PRO A 1079 14.57 -19.48 34.62
C PRO A 1079 15.00 -20.35 33.43
N TRP A 1080 15.45 -21.58 33.70
CA TRP A 1080 15.73 -22.56 32.65
C TRP A 1080 14.45 -22.91 31.88
N ALA A 1081 14.49 -22.83 30.55
CA ALA A 1081 13.31 -22.96 29.70
C ALA A 1081 12.63 -24.34 29.81
N GLY A 1082 13.38 -25.36 30.25
CA GLY A 1082 12.85 -26.68 30.57
C GLY A 1082 12.06 -26.77 31.89
N LEU A 1083 12.08 -25.72 32.71
CA LEU A 1083 11.37 -25.63 34.00
C LEU A 1083 10.21 -24.63 33.95
N ALA A 1084 10.41 -23.48 33.31
CA ALA A 1084 9.40 -22.42 33.22
C ALA A 1084 9.55 -21.67 31.89
N SER A 1085 8.51 -20.94 31.48
CA SER A 1085 8.51 -20.20 30.21
C SER A 1085 9.70 -19.25 30.14
N PRO A 1086 10.57 -19.36 29.12
CA PRO A 1086 11.73 -18.49 28.99
C PRO A 1086 11.31 -17.05 28.69
N SER A 1087 12.06 -16.10 29.25
CA SER A 1087 12.10 -14.72 28.78
C SER A 1087 12.82 -14.66 27.43
N GLY A 1088 12.46 -13.71 26.56
CA GLY A 1088 13.09 -13.54 25.24
C GLY A 1088 12.25 -14.08 24.07
N GLU A 1089 12.58 -13.66 22.85
CA GLU A 1089 11.95 -14.11 21.60
C GLU A 1089 12.80 -15.22 20.96
N GLY A 1090 12.20 -16.39 20.66
CA GLY A 1090 12.87 -17.48 19.94
C GLY A 1090 12.73 -18.88 20.55
N SER A 1091 13.13 -19.88 19.76
CA SER A 1091 13.24 -21.27 20.18
C SER A 1091 14.48 -21.49 21.05
N HIS A 1092 14.38 -22.40 22.01
CA HIS A 1092 15.43 -22.71 22.97
C HIS A 1092 15.91 -24.14 22.82
N LEU A 1093 17.22 -24.33 22.88
CA LEU A 1093 17.86 -25.61 23.07
C LEU A 1093 18.37 -25.70 24.51
N CYS A 1094 17.96 -26.72 25.24
CA CYS A 1094 18.19 -26.87 26.68
C CYS A 1094 18.94 -28.16 26.96
N TRP A 1095 19.94 -28.11 27.83
CA TRP A 1095 20.70 -29.28 28.27
C TRP A 1095 20.60 -29.48 29.77
N CYS A 1096 20.47 -30.75 30.16
CA CYS A 1096 20.69 -31.23 31.51
C CYS A 1096 21.85 -32.23 31.47
N SER A 1097 23.01 -31.83 31.99
CA SER A 1097 24.18 -32.68 32.11
C SER A 1097 24.14 -33.48 33.41
N LEU A 1098 24.47 -34.78 33.35
CA LEU A 1098 24.49 -35.71 34.49
C LEU A 1098 25.87 -35.83 35.16
N THR A 1099 26.92 -35.27 34.55
CA THR A 1099 28.32 -35.38 35.03
C THR A 1099 28.92 -34.05 35.48
N GLY A 1100 28.14 -32.97 35.47
CA GLY A 1100 28.50 -31.60 35.79
C GLY A 1100 28.75 -30.77 34.54
N ASP A 1101 29.48 -29.66 34.69
CA ASP A 1101 29.85 -28.83 33.55
C ASP A 1101 30.71 -29.61 32.54
N PRO A 1102 30.46 -29.45 31.23
CA PRO A 1102 31.29 -30.07 30.22
C PRO A 1102 32.74 -29.55 30.32
N PRO A 1103 33.74 -30.41 30.05
CA PRO A 1103 35.14 -30.02 30.12
C PRO A 1103 35.46 -28.97 29.05
N ALA A 1104 36.45 -28.12 29.32
CA ALA A 1104 36.94 -27.15 28.34
C ALA A 1104 37.78 -27.86 27.26
N GLY A 1105 37.42 -27.68 25.99
CA GLY A 1105 38.11 -28.29 24.85
C GLY A 1105 37.49 -29.63 24.43
N PRO A 1106 38.26 -30.53 23.78
CA PRO A 1106 37.75 -31.79 23.26
C PRO A 1106 37.06 -32.61 24.35
N LEU A 1107 35.90 -33.21 24.04
CA LEU A 1107 35.11 -33.96 25.01
C LEU A 1107 34.50 -35.20 24.37
N ALA A 1108 34.22 -36.23 25.17
CA ALA A 1108 33.40 -37.36 24.76
C ALA A 1108 32.12 -37.38 25.58
N GLY A 1109 31.04 -37.96 25.07
CA GLY A 1109 29.79 -38.01 25.81
C GLY A 1109 28.72 -38.82 25.13
N PHE A 1110 27.59 -38.94 25.80
CA PHE A 1110 26.38 -39.54 25.25
C PHE A 1110 25.13 -38.72 25.58
N VAL A 1111 24.10 -38.93 24.77
CA VAL A 1111 22.74 -38.44 25.00
C VAL A 1111 21.90 -39.60 25.50
N VAL A 1112 21.25 -39.41 26.65
CA VAL A 1112 20.31 -40.38 27.23
C VAL A 1112 18.94 -40.25 26.56
N ASP A 1113 18.48 -39.01 26.37
CA ASP A 1113 17.20 -38.71 25.72
C ASP A 1113 17.19 -37.28 25.15
N SER A 1114 16.36 -37.06 24.13
CA SER A 1114 16.16 -35.76 23.47
C SER A 1114 14.73 -35.65 22.94
N TRP A 1115 14.06 -34.54 23.24
CA TRP A 1115 12.71 -34.26 22.72
C TRP A 1115 12.46 -32.76 22.55
N THR A 1116 11.47 -32.41 21.74
CA THR A 1116 11.08 -31.02 21.48
C THR A 1116 9.63 -30.81 21.88
N GLU A 1117 9.38 -29.73 22.62
CA GLU A 1117 8.05 -29.27 22.99
C GLU A 1117 7.78 -27.91 22.35
N THR A 1118 6.50 -27.62 22.07
CA THR A 1118 6.09 -26.32 21.51
C THR A 1118 5.34 -25.54 22.58
N ILE A 1119 5.92 -24.42 23.03
CA ILE A 1119 5.25 -23.47 23.92
C ILE A 1119 4.42 -22.51 23.05
N PRO A 1120 3.09 -22.52 23.13
CA PRO A 1120 2.25 -21.64 22.31
C PRO A 1120 2.49 -20.17 22.63
N GLU A 1121 2.45 -19.31 21.62
CA GLU A 1121 2.49 -17.87 21.85
C GLU A 1121 1.21 -17.36 22.52
N THR A 1122 1.35 -16.39 23.43
CA THR A 1122 0.21 -15.78 24.12
C THR A 1122 -0.59 -14.82 23.25
N ARG A 1123 -0.03 -14.38 22.12
CA ARG A 1123 -0.66 -13.47 21.13
C ARG A 1123 -0.23 -13.93 19.75
N ILE A 1124 -1.18 -14.11 18.84
CA ILE A 1124 -0.93 -14.53 17.46
C ILE A 1124 -1.60 -13.52 16.53
N PRO A 1125 -0.94 -13.07 15.45
CA PRO A 1125 -1.58 -12.25 14.43
C PRO A 1125 -2.64 -13.07 13.67
N THR A 1126 -3.90 -12.65 13.76
CA THR A 1126 -5.02 -13.20 12.97
C THR A 1126 -5.36 -12.32 11.79
N GLY A 1127 -6.04 -12.88 10.79
CA GLY A 1127 -6.47 -12.14 9.62
C GLY A 1127 -7.97 -11.81 9.66
N ILE A 1128 -8.34 -10.74 8.96
CA ILE A 1128 -9.73 -10.42 8.65
C ILE A 1128 -9.81 -10.12 7.16
N ALA A 1129 -10.63 -10.86 6.43
CA ALA A 1129 -10.96 -10.57 5.05
C ALA A 1129 -12.22 -9.69 5.01
N VAL A 1130 -12.07 -8.46 4.54
CA VAL A 1130 -13.17 -7.49 4.36
C VAL A 1130 -13.46 -7.32 2.89
N HIS A 1131 -14.73 -7.39 2.52
CA HIS A 1131 -15.19 -6.98 1.20
C HIS A 1131 -15.50 -5.48 1.27
N PHE A 1132 -14.69 -4.69 0.58
CA PHE A 1132 -14.89 -3.26 0.40
C PHE A 1132 -14.90 -3.01 -1.10
N ASP A 1133 -15.98 -2.41 -1.60
CA ASP A 1133 -16.06 -1.98 -2.99
C ASP A 1133 -15.01 -0.88 -3.18
N ARG A 1134 -13.88 -1.23 -3.77
CA ARG A 1134 -12.85 -0.23 -4.08
C ARG A 1134 -13.25 0.45 -5.38
N PRO A 1135 -13.22 1.79 -5.45
CA PRO A 1135 -13.30 2.48 -6.72
C PRO A 1135 -12.21 1.92 -7.65
N SER A 1136 -12.59 1.55 -8.87
CA SER A 1136 -11.70 0.98 -9.90
C SER A 1136 -10.58 1.96 -10.31
N ALA A 1137 -10.70 3.23 -9.94
CA ALA A 1137 -9.69 4.27 -10.08
C ALA A 1137 -9.28 4.80 -8.69
N SER A 1138 -7.99 4.74 -8.37
CA SER A 1138 -7.46 5.48 -7.22
C SER A 1138 -7.07 6.87 -7.71
N ALA A 1139 -7.82 7.90 -7.31
CA ALA A 1139 -7.41 9.27 -7.58
C ALA A 1139 -6.00 9.53 -7.00
N PRO A 1140 -5.13 10.29 -7.69
CA PRO A 1140 -3.83 10.69 -7.17
C PRO A 1140 -3.98 11.27 -5.77
N ASN A 1141 -3.12 10.86 -4.83
CA ASN A 1141 -3.17 11.39 -3.47
C ASN A 1141 -2.70 12.86 -3.49
N ALA A 1142 -3.27 13.72 -2.65
CA ALA A 1142 -2.84 15.12 -2.55
C ALA A 1142 -2.37 15.46 -1.14
N VAL A 1143 -1.16 16.00 -1.02
CA VAL A 1143 -0.65 16.61 0.20
C VAL A 1143 -0.97 18.09 0.18
N LEU A 1144 -1.91 18.50 1.02
CA LEU A 1144 -2.31 19.89 1.17
C LEU A 1144 -1.35 20.60 2.13
N LEU A 1145 -0.67 21.62 1.63
CA LEU A 1145 0.25 22.46 2.39
C LEU A 1145 -0.52 23.68 2.88
N MET A 1146 -1.07 23.59 4.09
CA MET A 1146 -1.86 24.68 4.65
C MET A 1146 -0.97 25.84 5.11
N VAL A 1147 -1.28 27.03 4.61
CA VAL A 1147 -0.50 28.24 4.84
C VAL A 1147 -1.36 29.30 5.52
N THR A 1148 -1.10 29.60 6.79
CA THR A 1148 -1.86 30.60 7.53
C THR A 1148 -1.60 32.04 7.05
N PRO A 1149 -2.60 32.93 7.08
CA PRO A 1149 -2.40 34.36 6.90
C PRO A 1149 -1.37 34.93 7.88
N GLN A 1150 -0.68 35.99 7.47
CA GLN A 1150 0.34 36.62 8.30
C GLN A 1150 -0.30 37.15 9.60
N GLY A 1151 0.21 36.70 10.76
CA GLY A 1151 -0.29 37.10 12.08
C GLY A 1151 -1.38 36.22 12.66
N GLN A 1152 -1.92 35.24 11.93
CA GLN A 1152 -2.86 34.26 12.47
C GLN A 1152 -2.14 32.97 12.92
N SER A 1153 -2.57 32.44 14.07
CA SER A 1153 -2.13 31.14 14.56
C SER A 1153 -2.94 30.00 13.93
N PHE A 1154 -2.32 28.83 13.84
CA PHE A 1154 -2.99 27.59 13.45
C PHE A 1154 -4.17 27.28 14.37
N SER A 1155 -5.35 27.00 13.80
CA SER A 1155 -6.54 26.54 14.52
C SER A 1155 -7.26 25.45 13.71
N LEU A 1156 -7.99 24.55 14.38
CA LEU A 1156 -8.76 23.50 13.71
C LEU A 1156 -9.87 24.09 12.82
N ASP A 1157 -10.46 25.23 13.22
CA ASP A 1157 -11.45 25.95 12.42
C ASP A 1157 -10.85 26.45 11.10
N TYR A 1158 -9.64 27.02 11.15
CA TYR A 1158 -8.91 27.45 9.95
C TYR A 1158 -8.62 26.29 9.00
N VAL A 1159 -8.19 25.14 9.55
CA VAL A 1159 -7.98 23.91 8.79
C VAL A 1159 -9.28 23.47 8.10
N SER A 1160 -10.39 23.44 8.84
CA SER A 1160 -11.70 23.05 8.31
C SER A 1160 -12.19 23.97 7.19
N ARG A 1161 -12.01 25.29 7.32
CA ARG A 1161 -12.37 26.26 6.27
C ARG A 1161 -11.46 26.15 5.05
N SER A 1162 -10.16 26.05 5.26
CA SER A 1162 -9.18 25.86 4.18
C SER A 1162 -9.46 24.57 3.38
N LEU A 1163 -9.80 23.47 4.06
CA LEU A 1163 -10.22 22.23 3.40
C LEU A 1163 -11.52 22.43 2.60
N SER A 1164 -12.47 23.16 3.17
CA SER A 1164 -13.76 23.44 2.51
C SER A 1164 -13.59 24.28 1.26
N ASP A 1165 -12.72 25.29 1.29
CA ASP A 1165 -12.39 26.13 0.13
C ASP A 1165 -11.56 25.37 -0.90
N THR A 1166 -10.63 24.52 -0.46
CA THR A 1166 -9.87 23.65 -1.36
C THR A 1166 -10.80 22.72 -2.14
N LEU A 1167 -11.82 22.16 -1.49
CA LEU A 1167 -12.80 21.31 -2.16
C LEU A 1167 -13.61 22.08 -3.21
N LYS A 1168 -13.93 23.37 -2.97
CA LYS A 1168 -14.54 24.23 -4.00
C LYS A 1168 -13.61 24.41 -5.19
N LEU A 1169 -12.33 24.67 -4.95
CA LEU A 1169 -11.32 24.84 -6.01
C LEU A 1169 -11.10 23.56 -6.84
N VAL A 1170 -11.31 22.38 -6.27
CA VAL A 1170 -11.24 21.11 -7.02
C VAL A 1170 -12.30 21.05 -8.11
N GLN A 1171 -13.53 21.53 -7.84
CA GLN A 1171 -14.59 21.59 -8.85
C GLN A 1171 -14.19 22.50 -10.01
N PHE A 1172 -13.59 23.66 -9.72
CA PHE A 1172 -13.11 24.57 -10.76
C PHE A 1172 -11.98 24.02 -11.63
N ARG A 1173 -11.14 23.15 -11.09
CA ARG A 1173 -10.09 22.48 -11.85
C ARG A 1173 -10.63 21.48 -12.86
N ALA A 1174 -11.84 20.97 -12.62
CA ALA A 1174 -12.49 20.03 -13.51
C ALA A 1174 -13.24 20.72 -14.67
N HIS A 1175 -13.47 22.04 -14.59
CA HIS A 1175 -14.15 22.77 -15.66
C HIS A 1175 -13.28 22.87 -16.92
N GLY A 1176 -13.83 22.38 -18.03
CA GLY A 1176 -13.31 22.58 -19.38
C GLY A 1176 -14.00 23.74 -20.12
N PRO A 1177 -13.48 24.16 -21.28
CA PRO A 1177 -14.09 25.20 -22.11
C PRO A 1177 -15.45 24.83 -22.72
N ASP A 1178 -15.79 23.52 -22.78
CA ASP A 1178 -17.00 23.00 -23.43
C ASP A 1178 -18.23 22.87 -22.51
N GLU A 1179 -18.10 23.20 -21.23
CA GLU A 1179 -19.20 23.09 -20.26
C GLU A 1179 -20.16 24.31 -20.31
N GLU A 1180 -21.36 24.18 -19.71
CA GLU A 1180 -22.49 25.15 -19.74
C GLU A 1180 -22.13 26.61 -19.33
N HIS A 1181 -20.89 26.87 -18.93
CA HIS A 1181 -20.32 28.15 -18.52
C HIS A 1181 -19.58 28.91 -19.64
N ALA A 1182 -19.72 28.50 -20.92
CA ALA A 1182 -19.10 29.15 -22.10
C ALA A 1182 -19.30 30.68 -22.21
N PHE A 1183 -20.30 31.26 -21.54
CA PHE A 1183 -20.49 32.70 -21.46
C PHE A 1183 -19.33 33.42 -20.73
N LEU A 1184 -18.57 32.73 -19.87
CA LEU A 1184 -17.40 33.29 -19.16
C LEU A 1184 -16.27 33.67 -20.12
N GLY A 1185 -16.14 32.97 -21.26
CA GLY A 1185 -15.22 33.34 -22.34
C GLY A 1185 -15.51 34.71 -22.97
N GLN A 1186 -16.67 35.32 -22.68
CA GLN A 1186 -17.03 36.68 -23.12
C GLN A 1186 -16.47 37.78 -22.20
N PHE A 1187 -16.17 37.45 -20.93
CA PHE A 1187 -15.56 38.40 -19.97
C PHE A 1187 -14.02 38.35 -19.99
N LEU A 1188 -13.45 37.25 -20.47
CA LEU A 1188 -12.01 36.97 -20.51
C LEU A 1188 -11.53 36.37 -21.85
N PRO A 1189 -11.88 36.90 -23.04
CA PRO A 1189 -11.11 36.56 -24.24
C PRO A 1189 -9.77 37.29 -24.15
N ALA A 1190 -8.79 36.70 -23.45
CA ALA A 1190 -7.51 37.33 -23.16
C ALA A 1190 -6.46 37.14 -24.26
N VAL A 1191 -6.80 36.52 -25.39
CA VAL A 1191 -5.90 36.31 -26.52
C VAL A 1191 -6.41 37.10 -27.72
N TYR A 1192 -5.78 38.25 -27.97
CA TYR A 1192 -6.02 39.05 -29.16
C TYR A 1192 -4.82 38.95 -30.09
N LEU A 1193 -5.03 38.55 -31.33
CA LEU A 1193 -3.97 38.47 -32.34
C LEU A 1193 -4.22 39.53 -33.43
N PRO A 1194 -3.17 40.18 -33.98
CA PRO A 1194 -3.36 41.24 -34.97
C PRO A 1194 -3.60 40.68 -36.39
N GLY A 1195 -4.60 41.21 -37.09
CA GLY A 1195 -4.85 40.98 -38.53
C GLY A 1195 -5.62 39.69 -38.87
N ASP A 1196 -5.77 39.44 -40.18
CA ASP A 1196 -6.30 38.17 -40.72
C ASP A 1196 -5.24 37.07 -40.52
N LEU A 1197 -5.51 36.14 -39.60
CA LEU A 1197 -4.59 35.06 -39.27
C LEU A 1197 -4.80 33.87 -40.21
N ALA A 1198 -3.72 33.41 -40.83
CA ALA A 1198 -3.69 32.10 -41.48
C ALA A 1198 -3.02 31.10 -40.54
N VAL A 1199 -3.70 30.01 -40.17
CA VAL A 1199 -3.08 28.89 -39.46
C VAL A 1199 -2.81 27.78 -40.47
N LEU A 1200 -1.68 27.08 -40.33
CA LEU A 1200 -1.42 25.89 -41.12
C LEU A 1200 -2.52 24.85 -40.90
N GLU A 1201 -3.26 24.50 -41.95
CA GLU A 1201 -4.12 23.32 -41.92
C GLU A 1201 -3.26 22.06 -41.98
N ARG A 1202 -3.63 21.04 -41.18
CA ARG A 1202 -2.99 19.73 -41.23
C ARG A 1202 -3.37 19.07 -42.56
N THR A 1203 -2.54 19.22 -43.58
CA THR A 1203 -2.74 18.53 -44.87
C THR A 1203 -2.61 17.03 -44.62
N GLY A 1204 -3.73 16.33 -44.73
CA GLY A 1204 -3.79 14.88 -44.53
C GLY A 1204 -2.96 14.15 -45.58
N ASP A 1205 -1.88 13.52 -45.14
CA ASP A 1205 -1.40 12.23 -45.63
C ASP A 1205 -0.38 11.66 -44.63
N ASN A 1206 -0.88 10.96 -43.61
CA ASN A 1206 -0.43 9.63 -43.16
C ASN A 1206 -0.90 9.30 -41.73
N ALA A 1207 -1.69 8.21 -41.68
CA ALA A 1207 -1.97 7.26 -40.58
C ALA A 1207 -2.26 7.80 -39.17
#